data_AF-A0A922IX88-F1
#
_entry.id   AF-A0A922IX88-F1
#
_cell.length_a   1.000
_cell.length_b   1.000
_cell.length_c   1.000
_cell.angle_alpha   90.00
_cell.angle_beta   90.00
_cell.angle_gamma   90.00
#
_symmetry.space_group_name_H-M   'P 1'
#
loop_
_entity.id
_entity.type
_entity.pdbx_description
1 polymer ?
#
loop_
_entity_poly.entity_id
_entity_poly.type
_entity_poly.pdbx_seq_one_letter_code
_entity_poly.pdbx_strand_id
1 'polypeptide(L)'
;MASIPRKTRQTMIKDLDRRMFALSDDNALMKQIHATHSPDGREVDVKPILHIIRDIFRRATPSLDAVLNVTLEHVDSEDKTVLAPDFDDILEALPFLIYKISCELSCKCSGGDAHATTMGLLNTLTSFSWDSKVVLTLAAFAVNYGEFWLVAQLCTRNPLAKSVAFLKQLPNIVEYSSSLKPQFEALDKLINAIIDVTMCIVEFTELPSQFILDDTPAVTAFTSHLPAATYWTIRSIVACSTQIASLIGLRLENSTALTTVAWELSSLAHKVTNIHEHLQSQLALCLQHIEEKRHLEYLHTLIRLFETLHQDNFKILRALLHPKEELVLGSSEKKVNIEVLQRKHVLLLISDLDIPLDEIIILGHLYQDPLMRKTDQMQYEVVWLPVVDRLSPHADHEEKVKKFQELRSMMRWYSVIDPWTIEAAVIKYIKEVWHFNKRSILVSLDPQGRVASINALHMMWIWGPLAIPFSIEKEEALWKSDIWGLALLINGIDPKVIESMATGSYIICLYGGEDIEWIRKFTTSAKNVAKAANITLDLLYVGKSNAKERVQKTNSIISTEKLSRFWADPTYIWFFWTRLESMLYSKMKNGKTAENDPIMEEVMTMLSFDGSEKGWAVVCGGSPNHGEIIARGNGEIALKTMEDFGNWKDDAEDNGFVQAFKEYLRKLHGPQHCNRLILPSGITGEIPERIVCAECRRPMEKYLMYRCCTD
;
A
#
# COMPACT_ATOMS: atom_id res chain seq x y z
N MET A 1 -19.39 17.66 -10.47
CA MET A 1 -18.40 18.66 -10.94
C MET A 1 -17.45 17.98 -11.91
N ALA A 2 -17.17 18.65 -13.02
CA ALA A 2 -16.75 18.07 -14.29
C ALA A 2 -15.45 17.25 -14.26
N SER A 3 -15.47 16.12 -14.95
CA SER A 3 -14.33 15.29 -15.30
C SER A 3 -13.44 15.99 -16.32
N ILE A 4 -12.19 16.24 -15.95
CA ILE A 4 -11.16 16.72 -16.88
C ILE A 4 -10.72 15.54 -17.76
N PRO A 5 -10.74 15.65 -19.10
CA PRO A 5 -10.44 14.50 -19.95
C PRO A 5 -8.93 14.23 -20.02
N ARG A 6 -8.52 12.97 -19.75
CA ARG A 6 -7.15 12.43 -19.88
C ARG A 6 -6.51 12.62 -21.27
N LYS A 7 -7.28 13.01 -22.29
CA LYS A 7 -6.83 13.18 -23.69
C LYS A 7 -6.00 14.45 -23.93
N THR A 8 -6.14 15.51 -23.12
CA THR A 8 -5.47 16.81 -23.41
C THR A 8 -3.97 16.81 -23.11
N ARG A 9 -3.49 15.99 -22.16
CA ARG A 9 -2.05 15.92 -21.81
C ARG A 9 -1.23 15.19 -22.87
N GLN A 10 -1.75 14.10 -23.45
CA GLN A 10 -1.10 13.39 -24.56
C GLN A 10 -1.06 14.18 -25.87
N THR A 11 -2.09 14.99 -26.16
CA THR A 11 -2.07 15.88 -27.33
C THR A 11 -1.14 17.08 -27.15
N MET A 12 -1.01 17.63 -25.94
CA MET A 12 -0.03 18.69 -25.67
C MET A 12 1.41 18.18 -25.71
N ILE A 13 1.69 16.95 -25.24
CA ILE A 13 3.02 16.32 -25.37
C ILE A 13 3.35 16.05 -26.84
N LYS A 14 2.39 15.54 -27.64
CA LYS A 14 2.58 15.39 -29.10
C LYS A 14 2.85 16.72 -29.81
N ASP A 15 2.22 17.82 -29.40
CA ASP A 15 2.47 19.15 -29.97
C ASP A 15 3.79 19.78 -29.48
N LEU A 16 4.30 19.40 -28.31
CA LEU A 16 5.61 19.82 -27.81
C LEU A 16 6.75 19.01 -28.45
N ASP A 17 6.58 17.68 -28.57
CA ASP A 17 7.47 16.76 -29.30
C ASP A 17 7.63 17.18 -30.77
N ARG A 18 6.55 17.65 -31.38
CA ARG A 18 6.56 18.09 -32.79
C ARG A 18 7.11 19.51 -32.98
N ARG A 19 7.17 20.33 -31.92
CA ARG A 19 7.63 21.74 -31.99
C ARG A 19 9.08 21.93 -31.56
N MET A 20 9.63 21.10 -30.67
CA MET A 20 11.04 21.21 -30.26
C MET A 20 12.04 20.70 -31.31
N PHE A 21 11.58 19.84 -32.22
CA PHE A 21 12.35 19.36 -33.37
C PHE A 21 11.65 19.68 -34.69
N ALA A 22 11.30 20.95 -34.91
CA ALA A 22 11.03 21.46 -36.26
C ALA A 22 12.34 21.50 -37.06
N LEU A 23 12.85 20.31 -37.40
CA LEU A 23 14.03 20.09 -38.20
C LEU A 23 13.57 19.70 -39.61
N SER A 24 13.45 20.72 -40.45
CA SER A 24 13.10 20.54 -41.87
C SER A 24 14.21 19.84 -42.68
N ASP A 25 15.39 19.59 -42.08
CA ASP A 25 16.56 18.92 -42.70
C ASP A 25 16.92 17.54 -42.08
N ASP A 26 16.25 17.08 -41.02
CA ASP A 26 16.74 15.93 -40.23
C ASP A 26 16.44 14.53 -40.77
N ASN A 27 15.49 14.37 -41.69
CA ASN A 27 15.19 13.03 -42.20
C ASN A 27 16.35 12.45 -43.06
N ALA A 28 17.17 13.32 -43.66
CA ALA A 28 18.35 12.90 -44.42
C ALA A 28 19.52 12.56 -43.47
N LEU A 29 19.78 13.41 -42.48
CA LEU A 29 20.82 13.19 -41.47
C LEU A 29 20.54 11.92 -40.65
N MET A 30 19.30 11.73 -40.19
CA MET A 30 18.92 10.54 -39.43
C MET A 30 19.09 9.27 -40.27
N LYS A 31 18.73 9.28 -41.56
CA LYS A 31 18.98 8.14 -42.45
C LYS A 31 20.47 7.83 -42.59
N GLN A 32 21.32 8.86 -42.67
CA GLN A 32 22.77 8.66 -42.71
C GLN A 32 23.30 8.06 -41.41
N ILE A 33 22.85 8.55 -40.25
CA ILE A 33 23.23 8.01 -38.93
C ILE A 33 22.77 6.54 -38.82
N HIS A 34 21.52 6.24 -39.18
CA HIS A 34 21.01 4.87 -39.16
C HIS A 34 21.80 3.93 -40.08
N ALA A 35 22.25 4.41 -41.25
CA ALA A 35 23.06 3.60 -42.16
C ALA A 35 24.42 3.16 -41.56
N THR A 36 24.92 3.86 -40.52
CA THR A 36 26.15 3.51 -39.79
C THR A 36 25.94 2.49 -38.67
N HIS A 37 24.74 1.93 -38.53
CA HIS A 37 24.42 1.02 -37.42
C HIS A 37 23.99 -0.34 -37.92
N SER A 38 24.88 -1.32 -37.74
CA SER A 38 24.66 -2.72 -38.07
C SER A 38 25.31 -3.58 -36.98
N PRO A 39 24.71 -3.63 -35.77
CA PRO A 39 25.30 -4.34 -34.65
C PRO A 39 25.39 -5.85 -34.95
N ASP A 40 26.53 -6.47 -34.62
CA ASP A 40 26.77 -7.90 -34.88
C ASP A 40 26.46 -8.80 -33.67
N GLY A 41 25.79 -8.24 -32.65
CA GLY A 41 25.42 -8.92 -31.41
C GLY A 41 26.51 -8.92 -30.34
N ARG A 42 27.64 -8.23 -30.55
CA ARG A 42 28.64 -8.02 -29.49
C ARG A 42 28.08 -7.13 -28.38
N GLU A 43 28.14 -7.63 -27.16
CA GLU A 43 27.86 -6.86 -25.96
C GLU A 43 29.20 -6.46 -25.31
N VAL A 44 29.34 -5.16 -25.02
CA VAL A 44 30.47 -4.63 -24.24
C VAL A 44 29.92 -4.23 -22.89
N ASP A 45 30.52 -4.72 -21.81
CA ASP A 45 30.21 -4.20 -20.48
C ASP A 45 30.78 -2.79 -20.32
N VAL A 46 29.92 -1.80 -20.55
CA VAL A 46 30.27 -0.37 -20.59
C VAL A 46 30.40 0.27 -19.21
N LYS A 47 29.84 -0.35 -18.15
CA LYS A 47 29.78 0.23 -16.79
C LYS A 47 31.17 0.42 -16.16
N PRO A 48 32.06 -0.59 -16.17
CA PRO A 48 33.40 -0.42 -15.63
C PRO A 48 34.19 0.66 -16.39
N ILE A 49 34.01 0.75 -17.70
CA ILE A 49 34.65 1.77 -18.54
C ILE A 49 34.15 3.16 -18.17
N LEU A 50 32.83 3.33 -17.99
CA LEU A 50 32.24 4.59 -17.52
C LEU A 50 32.73 5.02 -16.14
N HIS A 51 32.95 4.07 -15.22
CA HIS A 51 33.52 4.37 -13.92
C HIS A 51 34.93 4.96 -14.04
N ILE A 52 35.78 4.36 -14.89
CA ILE A 52 37.14 4.84 -15.17
C ILE A 52 37.11 6.23 -15.83
N ILE A 53 36.25 6.42 -16.82
CA ILE A 53 36.05 7.72 -17.50
C ILE A 53 35.72 8.82 -16.48
N ARG A 54 34.78 8.56 -15.56
CA ARG A 54 34.37 9.51 -14.53
C ARG A 54 35.50 9.82 -13.55
N ASP A 55 36.29 8.82 -13.17
CA ASP A 55 37.45 9.03 -12.30
C ASP A 55 38.52 9.90 -13.00
N ILE A 56 38.79 9.67 -14.28
CA ILE A 56 39.70 10.50 -15.08
C ILE A 56 39.22 11.96 -15.11
N PHE A 57 37.95 12.22 -15.48
CA PHE A 57 37.43 13.58 -15.53
C PHE A 57 37.44 14.26 -14.16
N ARG A 58 37.06 13.55 -13.09
CA ARG A 58 37.11 14.07 -11.71
C ARG A 58 38.53 14.48 -11.30
N ARG A 59 39.54 13.66 -11.61
CA ARG A 59 40.96 13.96 -11.28
C ARG A 59 41.59 15.01 -12.19
N ALA A 60 41.10 15.13 -13.42
CA ALA A 60 41.54 16.12 -14.40
C ALA A 60 40.85 17.50 -14.22
N THR A 61 40.01 17.67 -13.20
CA THR A 61 39.32 18.95 -12.93
C THR A 61 40.34 20.07 -12.68
N PRO A 62 40.24 21.22 -13.35
CA PRO A 62 41.18 22.33 -13.21
C PRO A 62 41.00 23.03 -11.86
N SER A 63 41.80 22.67 -10.86
CA SER A 63 42.12 23.62 -9.80
C SER A 63 43.16 24.61 -10.34
N LEU A 64 42.67 25.62 -11.07
CA LEU A 64 43.52 26.71 -11.59
C LEU A 64 44.24 27.45 -10.44
N ASP A 65 43.64 27.46 -9.23
CA ASP A 65 44.21 28.00 -8.01
C ASP A 65 45.34 27.13 -7.40
N ALA A 66 45.31 25.80 -7.58
CA ALA A 66 46.40 24.92 -7.14
C ALA A 66 47.62 24.94 -8.08
N VAL A 67 47.43 25.34 -9.35
CA VAL A 67 48.53 25.54 -10.31
C VAL A 67 49.29 26.85 -10.02
N LEU A 68 48.61 27.85 -9.46
CA LEU A 68 49.18 29.18 -9.14
C LEU A 68 49.68 29.32 -7.70
N ASN A 69 49.09 28.63 -6.72
CA ASN A 69 49.52 28.70 -5.31
C ASN A 69 50.48 27.58 -4.94
N VAL A 70 51.72 27.94 -4.56
CA VAL A 70 52.79 27.04 -4.10
C VAL A 70 52.52 26.45 -2.70
N THR A 71 51.32 26.59 -2.13
CA THR A 71 51.02 26.05 -0.80
C THR A 71 50.52 24.61 -0.87
N LEU A 72 51.33 23.76 -0.24
CA LEU A 72 51.13 22.36 0.07
C LEU A 72 49.77 22.13 0.75
N GLU A 73 48.88 21.36 0.12
CA GLU A 73 48.09 20.39 0.87
C GLU A 73 48.39 19.02 0.28
N HIS A 74 49.14 18.25 1.07
CA HIS A 74 49.28 16.82 0.92
C HIS A 74 47.87 16.21 1.04
N VAL A 75 47.28 15.80 -0.07
CA VAL A 75 46.24 14.76 -0.04
C VAL A 75 46.95 13.42 -0.15
N ASP A 76 47.80 13.13 0.83
CA ASP A 76 48.05 11.76 1.25
C ASP A 76 46.91 11.41 2.20
N SER A 77 45.81 10.93 1.63
CA SER A 77 44.98 9.95 2.32
C SER A 77 45.18 8.66 1.57
N GLU A 78 45.80 7.68 2.25
CA GLU A 78 45.79 6.29 1.86
C GLU A 78 44.41 5.89 1.34
N ASP A 79 44.31 5.50 0.07
CA ASP A 79 43.20 4.71 -0.41
C ASP A 79 43.76 3.35 -0.87
N LYS A 80 44.15 2.56 0.13
CA LYS A 80 44.39 1.13 -0.01
C LYS A 80 43.05 0.44 -0.23
N THR A 81 42.51 0.54 -1.44
CA THR A 81 41.70 -0.49 -2.15
C THR A 81 41.09 0.13 -3.40
N VAL A 82 41.90 0.35 -4.43
CA VAL A 82 41.37 0.11 -5.79
C VAL A 82 41.63 -1.36 -6.04
N LEU A 83 40.67 -2.21 -5.64
CA LEU A 83 40.59 -3.54 -6.22
C LEU A 83 40.44 -3.29 -7.72
N ALA A 84 41.52 -3.50 -8.47
CA ALA A 84 41.42 -3.70 -9.90
C ALA A 84 40.37 -4.81 -10.09
N PRO A 85 39.24 -4.54 -10.78
CA PRO A 85 38.34 -5.61 -11.15
C PRO A 85 39.15 -6.65 -11.92
N ASP A 86 38.99 -7.94 -11.62
CA ASP A 86 39.52 -9.03 -12.44
C ASP A 86 38.96 -8.86 -13.86
N PHE A 87 39.76 -8.26 -14.75
CA PHE A 87 39.41 -7.89 -16.12
C PHE A 87 39.95 -8.93 -17.13
N ASP A 88 39.91 -10.21 -16.78
CA ASP A 88 40.74 -11.20 -17.49
C ASP A 88 40.13 -11.77 -18.79
N ASP A 89 38.87 -11.50 -19.16
CA ASP A 89 38.26 -12.23 -20.29
C ASP A 89 37.57 -11.41 -21.42
N ILE A 90 37.57 -10.07 -21.42
CA ILE A 90 36.94 -9.27 -22.53
C ILE A 90 37.81 -8.08 -23.01
N LEU A 91 39.15 -8.19 -23.03
CA LEU A 91 39.98 -6.98 -23.15
C LEU A 91 41.26 -7.02 -24.01
N GLU A 92 41.41 -7.92 -24.99
CA GLU A 92 42.54 -7.78 -25.94
C GLU A 92 42.27 -6.76 -27.07
N ALA A 93 41.02 -6.58 -27.51
CA ALA A 93 40.71 -5.72 -28.67
C ALA A 93 40.22 -4.29 -28.33
N LEU A 94 39.64 -4.08 -27.16
CA LEU A 94 39.07 -2.78 -26.76
C LEU A 94 40.12 -1.69 -26.52
N PRO A 95 41.28 -1.96 -25.87
CA PRO A 95 42.32 -0.94 -25.69
C PRO A 95 42.88 -0.45 -27.02
N PHE A 96 43.09 -1.35 -27.98
CA PHE A 96 43.53 -0.99 -29.33
C PHE A 96 42.48 -0.13 -30.06
N LEU A 97 41.20 -0.46 -29.93
CA LEU A 97 40.12 0.33 -30.51
C LEU A 97 40.01 1.72 -29.88
N ILE A 98 40.09 1.83 -28.55
CA ILE A 98 40.11 3.11 -27.82
C ILE A 98 41.31 3.95 -28.26
N TYR A 99 42.49 3.33 -28.36
CA TYR A 99 43.70 3.99 -28.86
C TYR A 99 43.53 4.50 -30.30
N LYS A 100 42.97 3.68 -31.20
CA LYS A 100 42.69 4.07 -32.59
C LYS A 100 41.74 5.27 -32.66
N ILE A 101 40.66 5.25 -31.89
CA ILE A 101 39.70 6.36 -31.82
C ILE A 101 40.37 7.61 -31.24
N SER A 102 41.20 7.44 -30.21
CA SER A 102 41.97 8.53 -29.59
C SER A 102 42.91 9.20 -30.61
N CYS A 103 43.61 8.42 -31.43
CA CYS A 103 44.40 8.94 -32.54
C CYS A 103 43.54 9.65 -33.59
N GLU A 104 42.36 9.13 -33.92
CA GLU A 104 41.44 9.76 -34.87
C GLU A 104 40.94 11.13 -34.36
N LEU A 105 40.58 11.21 -33.07
CA LEU A 105 40.21 12.44 -32.38
C LEU A 105 41.36 13.45 -32.31
N SER A 106 42.60 13.01 -32.19
CA SER A 106 43.77 13.90 -32.12
C SER A 106 44.28 14.35 -33.50
N CYS A 107 44.22 13.48 -34.52
CA CYS A 107 44.81 13.73 -35.84
C CYS A 107 43.85 14.40 -36.85
N LYS A 108 42.54 14.17 -36.77
CA LYS A 108 41.57 14.71 -37.75
C LYS A 108 40.87 16.01 -37.29
N CYS A 109 41.09 16.44 -36.05
CA CYS A 109 40.43 17.61 -35.46
C CYS A 109 41.19 18.94 -35.68
N SER A 110 42.37 18.93 -36.30
CA SER A 110 43.18 20.13 -36.57
C SER A 110 42.74 20.88 -37.85
N GLY A 111 41.43 21.16 -37.98
CA GLY A 111 40.84 21.95 -39.08
C GLY A 111 39.85 21.23 -40.00
N GLY A 112 39.40 20.01 -39.65
CA GLY A 112 38.43 19.22 -40.42
C GLY A 112 36.96 19.51 -40.07
N ASP A 113 36.03 19.08 -40.95
CA ASP A 113 34.58 19.14 -40.69
C ASP A 113 34.19 18.19 -39.54
N ALA A 114 33.68 18.75 -38.44
CA ALA A 114 33.24 17.99 -37.27
C ALA A 114 32.18 16.93 -37.61
N HIS A 115 31.30 17.21 -38.59
CA HIS A 115 30.30 16.24 -39.03
C HIS A 115 30.96 15.02 -39.69
N ALA A 116 31.91 15.23 -40.61
CA ALA A 116 32.65 14.14 -41.27
C ALA A 116 33.41 13.27 -40.26
N THR A 117 34.06 13.86 -39.25
CA THR A 117 34.75 13.11 -38.19
C THR A 117 33.76 12.29 -37.35
N THR A 118 32.63 12.87 -36.94
CA THR A 118 31.58 12.14 -36.23
C THR A 118 31.04 10.95 -37.04
N MET A 119 30.78 11.14 -38.34
CA MET A 119 30.33 10.05 -39.21
C MET A 119 31.42 8.98 -39.43
N GLY A 120 32.69 9.37 -39.49
CA GLY A 120 33.82 8.45 -39.55
C GLY A 120 33.91 7.56 -38.30
N LEU A 121 33.76 8.15 -37.11
CA LEU A 121 33.73 7.41 -35.84
C LEU A 121 32.54 6.45 -35.75
N LEU A 122 31.35 6.90 -36.14
CA LEU A 122 30.16 6.05 -36.18
C LEU A 122 30.33 4.83 -37.10
N ASN A 123 30.98 5.01 -38.27
CA ASN A 123 31.29 3.94 -39.20
C ASN A 123 32.39 2.99 -38.67
N THR A 124 33.41 3.51 -37.98
CA THR A 124 34.42 2.68 -37.30
C THR A 124 33.77 1.79 -36.24
N LEU A 125 32.71 2.27 -35.59
CA LEU A 125 31.98 1.57 -34.54
C LEU A 125 30.69 0.88 -35.03
N THR A 126 30.56 0.61 -36.34
CA THR A 126 29.31 0.11 -36.95
C THR A 126 28.71 -1.12 -36.24
N SER A 127 29.56 -2.05 -35.82
CA SER A 127 29.19 -3.31 -35.18
C SER A 127 28.76 -3.20 -33.72
N PHE A 128 28.97 -2.03 -33.09
CA PHE A 128 28.65 -1.81 -31.68
C PHE A 128 27.23 -1.25 -31.50
N SER A 129 26.65 -1.52 -30.32
CA SER A 129 25.42 -0.90 -29.85
C SER A 129 25.59 0.61 -29.64
N TRP A 130 24.48 1.37 -29.58
CA TRP A 130 24.52 2.83 -29.45
C TRP A 130 25.19 3.31 -28.15
N ASP A 131 24.93 2.64 -27.04
CA ASP A 131 25.59 2.85 -25.74
C ASP A 131 27.11 2.61 -25.85
N SER A 132 27.53 1.48 -26.39
CA SER A 132 28.94 1.14 -26.61
C SER A 132 29.65 2.14 -27.51
N LYS A 133 28.99 2.61 -28.58
CA LYS A 133 29.53 3.65 -29.48
C LYS A 133 29.89 4.93 -28.72
N VAL A 134 28.98 5.39 -27.86
CA VAL A 134 29.19 6.61 -27.06
C VAL A 134 30.29 6.37 -26.02
N VAL A 135 30.21 5.27 -25.27
CA VAL A 135 31.15 4.99 -24.17
C VAL A 135 32.58 4.80 -24.67
N LEU A 136 32.80 4.08 -25.77
CA LEU A 136 34.13 3.87 -26.35
C LEU A 136 34.72 5.18 -26.90
N THR A 137 33.88 6.03 -27.50
CA THR A 137 34.31 7.34 -27.99
C THR A 137 34.63 8.28 -26.82
N LEU A 138 33.83 8.24 -25.75
CA LEU A 138 34.06 9.01 -24.54
C LEU A 138 35.32 8.53 -23.81
N ALA A 139 35.59 7.22 -23.78
CA ALA A 139 36.83 6.65 -23.24
C ALA A 139 38.06 7.19 -23.97
N ALA A 140 38.04 7.17 -25.30
CA ALA A 140 39.12 7.69 -26.13
C ALA A 140 39.37 9.18 -25.89
N PHE A 141 38.30 9.96 -25.73
CA PHE A 141 38.41 11.37 -25.35
C PHE A 141 38.94 11.55 -23.93
N ALA A 142 38.48 10.76 -22.96
CA ALA A 142 38.96 10.81 -21.58
C ALA A 142 40.47 10.54 -21.50
N VAL A 143 41.01 9.62 -22.30
CA VAL A 143 42.46 9.40 -22.42
C VAL A 143 43.17 10.66 -22.90
N ASN A 144 42.72 11.26 -24.01
CA ASN A 144 43.32 12.50 -24.53
C ASN A 144 43.23 13.67 -23.53
N TYR A 145 42.08 13.84 -22.88
CA TYR A 145 41.84 14.87 -21.88
C TYR A 145 42.71 14.67 -20.62
N GLY A 146 42.78 13.43 -20.14
CA GLY A 146 43.60 13.04 -18.99
C GLY A 146 45.09 13.24 -19.25
N GLU A 147 45.60 12.82 -20.42
CA GLU A 147 47.00 13.05 -20.80
C GLU A 147 47.35 14.54 -20.87
N PHE A 148 46.44 15.35 -21.43
CA PHE A 148 46.62 16.81 -21.49
C PHE A 148 46.74 17.40 -20.08
N TRP A 149 45.79 17.12 -19.19
CA TRP A 149 45.79 17.67 -17.83
C TRP A 149 46.90 17.11 -16.95
N LEU A 150 47.26 15.83 -17.10
CA LEU A 150 48.36 15.21 -16.37
C LEU A 150 49.69 15.94 -16.67
N VAL A 151 49.96 16.23 -17.95
CA VAL A 151 51.15 16.99 -18.34
C VAL A 151 51.04 18.45 -17.88
N ALA A 152 49.88 19.09 -18.03
CA ALA A 152 49.66 20.48 -17.62
C ALA A 152 49.85 20.69 -16.11
N GLN A 153 49.35 19.78 -15.26
CA GLN A 153 49.45 19.85 -13.80
C GLN A 153 50.87 19.54 -13.29
N LEU A 154 51.58 18.62 -13.94
CA LEU A 154 52.91 18.17 -13.49
C LEU A 154 54.08 18.96 -14.09
N CYS A 155 53.85 19.82 -15.10
CA CYS A 155 54.94 20.52 -15.81
C CYS A 155 55.81 21.43 -14.92
N THR A 156 55.28 21.89 -13.78
CA THR A 156 55.99 22.72 -12.80
C THR A 156 56.83 21.91 -11.81
N ARG A 157 56.53 20.61 -11.62
CA ARG A 157 57.12 19.75 -10.58
C ARG A 157 57.94 18.58 -11.12
N ASN A 158 57.70 18.14 -12.36
CA ASN A 158 58.33 16.95 -12.93
C ASN A 158 59.13 17.29 -14.20
N PRO A 159 60.46 17.02 -14.26
CA PRO A 159 61.31 17.33 -15.42
C PRO A 159 60.89 16.67 -16.74
N LEU A 160 60.33 15.45 -16.68
CA LEU A 160 59.80 14.75 -17.85
C LEU A 160 58.54 15.47 -18.35
N ALA A 161 57.60 15.77 -17.46
CA ALA A 161 56.38 16.51 -17.81
C ALA A 161 56.73 17.91 -18.36
N LYS A 162 57.75 18.59 -17.82
CA LYS A 162 58.25 19.87 -18.32
C LYS A 162 58.77 19.77 -19.76
N SER A 163 59.52 18.72 -20.06
CA SER A 163 60.08 18.50 -21.41
C SER A 163 58.98 18.16 -22.42
N VAL A 164 58.01 17.31 -22.03
CA VAL A 164 56.84 16.98 -22.85
C VAL A 164 55.96 18.23 -23.07
N ALA A 165 55.75 19.02 -22.01
CA ALA A 165 55.00 20.27 -22.09
C ALA A 165 55.63 21.27 -23.06
N PHE A 166 56.97 21.41 -23.02
CA PHE A 166 57.72 22.26 -23.95
C PHE A 166 57.52 21.85 -25.40
N LEU A 167 57.63 20.55 -25.72
CA LEU A 167 57.41 20.04 -27.08
C LEU A 167 55.95 20.14 -27.54
N LYS A 168 54.98 19.98 -26.63
CA LYS A 168 53.55 20.21 -26.89
C LYS A 168 53.17 21.71 -26.89
N GLN A 169 54.11 22.62 -26.65
CA GLN A 169 53.90 24.07 -26.53
C GLN A 169 52.85 24.47 -25.47
N LEU A 170 52.71 23.67 -24.41
CA LEU A 170 51.82 23.91 -23.26
C LEU A 170 52.22 25.08 -22.30
N PRO A 171 53.47 25.61 -22.23
CA PRO A 171 53.85 26.68 -21.29
C PRO A 171 53.02 27.97 -21.42
N ASN A 172 52.48 28.24 -22.61
CA ASN A 172 51.60 29.39 -22.88
C ASN A 172 50.23 29.26 -22.21
N ILE A 173 49.82 28.09 -21.72
CA ILE A 173 48.50 27.94 -21.08
C ILE A 173 48.51 28.49 -19.64
N VAL A 174 49.65 28.37 -18.95
CA VAL A 174 49.81 28.85 -17.57
C VAL A 174 49.84 30.40 -17.54
N GLU A 175 50.52 31.03 -18.50
CA GLU A 175 50.61 32.49 -18.62
C GLU A 175 49.28 33.17 -19.01
N TYR A 176 48.43 32.51 -19.81
CA TYR A 176 47.16 33.06 -20.32
C TYR A 176 45.93 32.45 -19.63
N SER A 177 46.13 31.78 -18.49
CA SER A 177 45.12 31.05 -17.71
C SER A 177 43.87 31.87 -17.39
N SER A 178 44.02 33.17 -17.09
CA SER A 178 42.90 34.10 -16.82
C SER A 178 42.03 34.37 -18.06
N SER A 179 42.61 34.37 -19.26
CA SER A 179 41.89 34.60 -20.52
C SER A 179 41.23 33.34 -21.08
N LEU A 180 41.75 32.16 -20.72
CA LEU A 180 41.23 30.86 -21.13
C LEU A 180 40.14 30.31 -20.17
N LYS A 181 39.97 30.92 -19.00
CA LYS A 181 38.98 30.49 -17.98
C LYS A 181 37.56 30.28 -18.54
N PRO A 182 36.97 31.20 -19.32
CA PRO A 182 35.63 30.98 -19.88
C PRO A 182 35.54 29.78 -20.84
N GLN A 183 36.64 29.44 -21.52
CA GLN A 183 36.68 28.27 -22.40
C GLN A 183 36.74 26.97 -21.62
N PHE A 184 37.54 26.92 -20.55
CA PHE A 184 37.58 25.75 -19.67
C PHE A 184 36.23 25.55 -18.95
N GLU A 185 35.57 26.62 -18.53
CA GLU A 185 34.21 26.55 -17.96
C GLU A 185 33.17 26.05 -18.99
N ALA A 186 33.25 26.51 -20.24
CA ALA A 186 32.36 26.02 -21.31
C ALA A 186 32.64 24.54 -21.66
N LEU A 187 33.91 24.14 -21.66
CA LEU A 187 34.35 22.76 -21.89
C LEU A 187 33.86 21.84 -20.76
N ASP A 188 34.04 22.24 -19.50
CA ASP A 188 33.58 21.48 -18.34
C ASP A 188 32.06 21.28 -18.34
N LYS A 189 31.29 22.33 -18.64
CA LYS A 189 29.83 22.24 -18.82
C LYS A 189 29.44 21.24 -19.91
N LEU A 190 30.14 21.25 -21.05
CA LEU A 190 29.86 20.32 -22.14
C LEU A 190 30.24 18.87 -21.77
N ILE A 191 31.37 18.66 -21.09
CA ILE A 191 31.80 17.34 -20.60
C ILE A 191 30.77 16.78 -19.62
N ASN A 192 30.28 17.58 -18.68
CA ASN A 192 29.25 17.15 -17.74
C ASN A 192 27.95 16.76 -18.47
N ALA A 193 27.48 17.58 -19.42
CA ALA A 193 26.31 17.24 -20.23
C ALA A 193 26.50 15.95 -21.06
N ILE A 194 27.70 15.71 -21.61
CA ILE A 194 28.06 14.47 -22.32
C ILE A 194 27.96 13.27 -21.38
N ILE A 195 28.48 13.38 -20.14
CA ILE A 195 28.42 12.30 -19.14
C ILE A 195 26.96 12.00 -18.79
N ASP A 196 26.14 13.03 -18.53
CA ASP A 196 24.73 12.87 -18.16
C ASP A 196 23.92 12.15 -19.26
N VAL A 197 24.06 12.56 -20.54
CA VAL A 197 23.43 11.85 -21.66
C VAL A 197 23.94 10.41 -21.77
N THR A 198 25.25 10.20 -21.62
CA THR A 198 25.84 8.86 -21.73
C THR A 198 25.32 7.93 -20.64
N MET A 199 25.22 8.39 -19.39
CA MET A 199 24.62 7.62 -18.30
C MET A 199 23.16 7.29 -18.58
N CYS A 200 22.37 8.28 -19.03
CA CYS A 200 20.96 8.07 -19.36
C CYS A 200 20.76 7.04 -20.48
N ILE A 201 21.62 7.05 -21.51
CA ILE A 201 21.61 6.05 -22.58
C ILE A 201 21.91 4.65 -22.02
N VAL A 202 22.93 4.50 -21.17
CA VAL A 202 23.31 3.21 -20.59
C VAL A 202 22.23 2.67 -19.66
N GLU A 203 21.66 3.51 -18.79
CA GLU A 203 20.56 3.14 -17.89
C GLU A 203 19.34 2.63 -18.66
N PHE A 204 19.03 3.21 -19.81
CA PHE A 204 17.93 2.74 -20.66
C PHE A 204 18.21 1.38 -21.29
N THR A 205 19.42 1.17 -21.83
CA THR A 205 19.79 -0.10 -22.47
C THR A 205 19.80 -1.29 -21.51
N GLU A 206 19.87 -1.03 -20.20
CA GLU A 206 19.83 -2.04 -19.15
C GLU A 206 18.43 -2.34 -18.60
N LEU A 207 17.40 -1.63 -19.06
CA LEU A 207 16.04 -1.88 -18.59
C LEU A 207 15.62 -3.34 -18.91
N PRO A 208 14.93 -4.04 -17.98
CA PRO A 208 14.62 -5.45 -18.18
C PRO A 208 13.70 -5.66 -19.40
N SER A 209 14.22 -6.29 -20.44
CA SER A 209 13.53 -6.52 -21.72
C SER A 209 12.21 -7.28 -21.57
N GLN A 210 12.08 -8.15 -20.57
CA GLN A 210 10.84 -8.90 -20.29
C GLN A 210 9.62 -8.03 -19.97
N PHE A 211 9.82 -6.82 -19.42
CA PHE A 211 8.73 -5.90 -19.11
C PHE A 211 8.49 -4.86 -20.21
N ILE A 212 9.41 -4.75 -21.16
CA ILE A 212 9.41 -3.77 -22.24
C ILE A 212 8.86 -4.46 -23.50
N LEU A 213 7.60 -4.20 -23.87
CA LEU A 213 7.18 -4.47 -25.24
C LEU A 213 7.63 -3.30 -26.12
N ASP A 214 8.18 -3.62 -27.29
CA ASP A 214 8.62 -2.66 -28.33
C ASP A 214 7.52 -1.65 -28.74
N ASP A 215 6.25 -1.98 -28.47
CA ASP A 215 5.06 -1.16 -28.79
C ASP A 215 4.72 -0.08 -27.74
N THR A 216 5.51 0.07 -26.67
CA THR A 216 5.24 1.08 -25.64
C THR A 216 5.65 2.47 -26.15
N PRO A 217 4.76 3.50 -26.18
CA PRO A 217 5.08 4.79 -26.79
C PRO A 217 6.33 5.49 -26.25
N ALA A 218 6.64 5.34 -24.96
CA ALA A 218 7.85 5.90 -24.34
C ALA A 218 9.13 5.19 -24.79
N VAL A 219 9.07 3.86 -24.96
CA VAL A 219 10.18 3.04 -25.45
C VAL A 219 10.42 3.30 -26.93
N THR A 220 9.35 3.39 -27.73
CA THR A 220 9.44 3.79 -29.14
C THR A 220 9.99 5.21 -29.31
N ALA A 221 9.57 6.16 -28.46
CA ALA A 221 10.10 7.51 -28.46
C ALA A 221 11.60 7.50 -28.13
N PHE A 222 12.02 6.86 -27.03
CA PHE A 222 13.42 6.79 -26.63
C PHE A 222 14.29 6.13 -27.71
N THR A 223 13.88 4.97 -28.22
CA THR A 223 14.61 4.24 -29.29
C THR A 223 14.71 5.04 -30.59
N SER A 224 13.70 5.86 -30.91
CA SER A 224 13.75 6.76 -32.08
C SER A 224 14.71 7.94 -31.89
N HIS A 225 14.91 8.39 -30.64
CA HIS A 225 15.81 9.50 -30.30
C HIS A 225 17.25 9.06 -30.01
N LEU A 226 17.46 7.78 -29.71
CA LEU A 226 18.77 7.22 -29.38
C LEU A 226 19.86 7.48 -30.45
N PRO A 227 19.62 7.29 -31.77
CA PRO A 227 20.63 7.58 -32.79
C PRO A 227 21.01 9.07 -32.85
N ALA A 228 20.02 9.96 -32.70
CA ALA A 228 20.25 11.40 -32.66
C ALA A 228 21.06 11.79 -31.42
N ALA A 229 20.71 11.24 -30.26
CA ALA A 229 21.42 11.46 -29.01
C ALA A 229 22.88 10.99 -29.13
N THR A 230 23.13 9.76 -29.59
CA THR A 230 24.49 9.25 -29.83
C THR A 230 25.28 10.14 -30.78
N TYR A 231 24.67 10.58 -31.88
CA TYR A 231 25.31 11.49 -32.83
C TYR A 231 25.71 12.82 -32.19
N TRP A 232 24.80 13.50 -31.49
CA TRP A 232 25.08 14.79 -30.84
C TRP A 232 26.07 14.66 -29.69
N THR A 233 26.06 13.54 -28.96
CA THR A 233 27.06 13.25 -27.92
C THR A 233 28.45 13.04 -28.53
N ILE A 234 28.59 12.21 -29.57
CA ILE A 234 29.89 12.00 -30.24
C ILE A 234 30.37 13.29 -30.91
N ARG A 235 29.48 14.06 -31.54
CA ARG A 235 29.83 15.36 -32.12
C ARG A 235 30.34 16.35 -31.07
N SER A 236 29.74 16.32 -29.88
CA SER A 236 30.18 17.14 -28.75
C SER A 236 31.55 16.68 -28.24
N ILE A 237 31.81 15.36 -28.18
CA ILE A 237 33.13 14.82 -27.87
C ILE A 237 34.18 15.30 -28.88
N VAL A 238 33.88 15.25 -30.18
CA VAL A 238 34.76 15.77 -31.24
C VAL A 238 35.05 17.26 -31.08
N ALA A 239 34.03 18.07 -30.72
CA ALA A 239 34.21 19.48 -30.43
C ALA A 239 35.13 19.73 -29.22
N CYS A 240 34.95 18.96 -28.14
CA CYS A 240 35.85 18.99 -26.97
C CYS A 240 37.29 18.61 -27.36
N SER A 241 37.49 17.55 -28.16
CA SER A 241 38.81 17.14 -28.66
C SER A 241 39.46 18.23 -29.50
N THR A 242 38.69 18.86 -30.39
CA THR A 242 39.16 19.96 -31.24
C THR A 242 39.62 21.15 -30.41
N GLN A 243 38.90 21.46 -29.32
CA GLN A 243 39.30 22.51 -28.40
C GLN A 243 40.59 22.18 -27.64
N ILE A 244 40.79 20.94 -27.19
CA ILE A 244 42.05 20.56 -26.54
C ILE A 244 43.21 20.59 -27.53
N ALA A 245 42.97 20.11 -28.76
CA ALA A 245 43.97 20.12 -29.82
C ALA A 245 44.35 21.55 -30.22
N SER A 246 43.40 22.50 -30.24
CA SER A 246 43.70 23.91 -30.52
C SER A 246 44.56 24.55 -29.42
N LEU A 247 44.40 24.13 -28.16
CA LEU A 247 45.25 24.54 -27.04
C LEU A 247 46.68 23.99 -27.14
N ILE A 248 46.88 22.87 -27.85
CA ILE A 248 48.19 22.27 -28.11
C ILE A 248 48.79 22.88 -29.39
N GLY A 249 49.86 23.65 -29.28
CA GLY A 249 50.52 24.29 -30.44
C GLY A 249 50.07 25.72 -30.76
N LEU A 250 49.37 26.40 -29.84
CA LEU A 250 48.86 27.76 -30.04
C LEU A 250 49.98 28.83 -30.03
N ARG A 251 50.12 29.53 -31.17
CA ARG A 251 50.71 30.88 -31.28
C ARG A 251 49.55 31.88 -31.14
N LEU A 252 49.31 32.35 -29.92
CA LEU A 252 48.13 33.15 -29.57
C LEU A 252 48.22 34.58 -30.16
N GLU A 253 47.88 34.76 -31.44
CA GLU A 253 47.88 36.08 -32.09
C GLU A 253 46.47 36.70 -32.26
N ASN A 254 45.36 35.97 -32.03
CA ASN A 254 44.00 36.51 -32.27
C ASN A 254 42.94 36.17 -31.19
N SER A 255 42.64 37.12 -30.30
CA SER A 255 41.63 37.00 -29.22
C SER A 255 40.18 36.80 -29.73
N THR A 256 39.88 37.15 -30.98
CA THR A 256 38.54 37.06 -31.60
C THR A 256 38.15 35.62 -32.00
N ALA A 257 39.12 34.72 -32.20
CA ALA A 257 38.86 33.30 -32.47
C ALA A 257 38.55 32.52 -31.18
N LEU A 258 38.91 33.06 -30.01
CA LEU A 258 38.76 32.42 -28.71
C LEU A 258 37.31 32.48 -28.21
N THR A 259 36.61 33.58 -28.47
CA THR A 259 35.23 33.84 -28.02
C THR A 259 34.19 33.09 -28.86
N THR A 260 34.44 32.92 -30.16
CA THR A 260 33.56 32.16 -31.07
C THR A 260 33.52 30.68 -30.73
N VAL A 261 34.68 30.09 -30.43
CA VAL A 261 34.78 28.67 -30.03
C VAL A 261 34.13 28.40 -28.66
N ALA A 262 34.24 29.33 -27.70
CA ALA A 262 33.55 29.22 -26.41
C ALA A 262 32.02 29.24 -26.55
N TRP A 263 31.51 30.03 -27.49
CA TRP A 263 30.08 30.10 -27.78
C TRP A 263 29.55 28.84 -28.45
N GLU A 264 30.31 28.24 -29.37
CA GLU A 264 29.98 26.95 -29.99
C GLU A 264 29.90 25.81 -28.96
N LEU A 265 30.86 25.73 -28.04
CA LEU A 265 30.85 24.74 -26.94
C LEU A 265 29.64 24.94 -26.02
N SER A 266 29.31 26.21 -25.70
CA SER A 266 28.15 26.53 -24.86
C SER A 266 26.83 26.19 -25.56
N SER A 267 26.74 26.41 -26.88
CA SER A 267 25.57 26.04 -27.69
C SER A 267 25.39 24.52 -27.76
N LEU A 268 26.47 23.78 -27.96
CA LEU A 268 26.47 22.32 -27.90
C LEU A 268 26.08 21.83 -26.50
N ALA A 269 26.57 22.46 -25.43
CA ALA A 269 26.25 22.08 -24.06
C ALA A 269 24.75 22.20 -23.83
N HIS A 270 24.15 23.33 -24.18
CA HIS A 270 22.70 23.52 -24.10
C HIS A 270 21.93 22.48 -24.94
N LYS A 271 22.43 22.13 -26.14
CA LYS A 271 21.79 21.12 -26.99
C LYS A 271 21.83 19.72 -26.37
N VAL A 272 22.98 19.32 -25.83
CA VAL A 272 23.16 18.02 -25.16
C VAL A 272 22.35 17.96 -23.86
N THR A 273 22.31 19.04 -23.08
CA THR A 273 21.46 19.14 -21.89
C THR A 273 19.97 18.99 -22.23
N ASN A 274 19.48 19.63 -23.29
CA ASN A 274 18.09 19.45 -23.73
C ASN A 274 17.79 18.00 -24.15
N ILE A 275 18.75 17.33 -24.78
CA ILE A 275 18.64 15.90 -25.11
C ILE A 275 18.58 15.07 -23.81
N HIS A 276 19.43 15.35 -22.84
CA HIS A 276 19.42 14.69 -21.54
C HIS A 276 18.06 14.83 -20.83
N GLU A 277 17.55 16.06 -20.70
CA GLU A 277 16.26 16.31 -20.02
C GLU A 277 15.11 15.54 -20.69
N HIS A 278 15.09 15.48 -22.02
CA HIS A 278 14.10 14.71 -22.76
C HIS A 278 14.25 13.21 -22.53
N LEU A 279 15.46 12.65 -22.68
CA LEU A 279 15.73 11.23 -22.47
C LEU A 279 15.44 10.81 -21.02
N GLN A 280 15.81 11.62 -20.04
CA GLN A 280 15.55 11.39 -18.63
C GLN A 280 14.04 11.36 -18.33
N SER A 281 13.27 12.26 -18.95
CA SER A 281 11.81 12.25 -18.84
C SER A 281 11.20 10.96 -19.43
N GLN A 282 11.69 10.50 -20.58
CA GLN A 282 11.23 9.25 -21.18
C GLN A 282 11.65 8.02 -20.36
N LEU A 283 12.86 8.01 -19.80
CA LEU A 283 13.36 6.96 -18.92
C LEU A 283 12.49 6.83 -17.66
N ALA A 284 12.13 7.95 -17.03
CA ALA A 284 11.23 7.97 -15.88
C ALA A 284 9.84 7.37 -16.21
N LEU A 285 9.29 7.69 -17.39
CA LEU A 285 8.03 7.11 -17.86
C LEU A 285 8.15 5.60 -18.12
N CYS A 286 9.27 5.15 -18.68
CA CYS A 286 9.52 3.72 -18.90
C CYS A 286 9.63 2.95 -17.58
N LEU A 287 10.38 3.47 -16.61
CA LEU A 287 10.50 2.89 -15.27
C LEU A 287 9.15 2.79 -14.57
N GLN A 288 8.33 3.84 -14.65
CA GLN A 288 6.97 3.82 -14.12
C GLN A 288 6.12 2.71 -14.78
N HIS A 289 6.19 2.59 -16.11
CA HIS A 289 5.43 1.56 -16.84
C HIS A 289 5.88 0.14 -16.49
N ILE A 290 7.19 -0.08 -16.37
CA ILE A 290 7.77 -1.36 -15.95
C ILE A 290 7.26 -1.73 -14.55
N GLU A 291 7.26 -0.78 -13.62
CA GLU A 291 6.77 -1.00 -12.26
C GLU A 291 5.27 -1.35 -12.25
N GLU A 292 4.45 -0.61 -13.00
CA GLU A 292 3.02 -0.90 -13.15
C GLU A 292 2.77 -2.30 -13.72
N LYS A 293 3.51 -2.70 -14.75
CA LYS A 293 3.40 -4.03 -15.37
C LYS A 293 3.84 -5.14 -14.40
N ARG A 294 4.95 -4.93 -13.68
CA ARG A 294 5.45 -5.85 -12.65
C ARG A 294 4.40 -6.07 -11.55
N HIS A 295 3.75 -5.00 -11.09
CA HIS A 295 2.66 -5.10 -10.12
C HIS A 295 1.46 -5.89 -10.66
N LEU A 296 1.07 -5.68 -11.93
CA LEU A 296 -0.03 -6.44 -12.55
C LEU A 296 0.31 -7.92 -12.73
N GLU A 297 1.54 -8.25 -13.12
CA GLU A 297 1.98 -9.64 -13.23
C GLU A 297 2.00 -10.35 -11.87
N TYR A 298 2.45 -9.65 -10.81
CA TYR A 298 2.39 -10.18 -9.46
C TYR A 298 0.95 -10.39 -8.98
N LEU A 299 0.03 -9.47 -9.30
CA LEU A 299 -1.40 -9.63 -9.04
C LEU A 299 -1.99 -10.87 -9.74
N HIS A 300 -1.70 -11.07 -11.03
CA HIS A 300 -2.15 -12.27 -11.75
C HIS A 300 -1.54 -13.55 -11.18
N THR A 301 -0.29 -13.48 -10.71
CA THR A 301 0.37 -14.60 -10.03
C THR A 301 -0.36 -14.93 -8.73
N LEU A 302 -0.76 -13.94 -7.94
CA LEU A 302 -1.57 -14.14 -6.72
C LEU A 302 -2.92 -14.80 -7.04
N ILE A 303 -3.63 -14.33 -8.06
CA ILE A 303 -4.91 -14.93 -8.49
C ILE A 303 -4.71 -16.42 -8.84
N ARG A 304 -3.71 -16.74 -9.67
CA ARG A 304 -3.39 -18.12 -10.03
C ARG A 304 -2.96 -18.97 -8.83
N LEU A 305 -2.25 -18.38 -7.87
CA LEU A 305 -1.88 -19.06 -6.63
C LEU A 305 -3.11 -19.46 -5.83
N PHE A 306 -4.15 -18.64 -5.74
CA PHE A 306 -5.38 -19.02 -5.03
C PHE A 306 -6.28 -19.99 -5.80
N GLU A 307 -6.19 -20.04 -7.13
CA GLU A 307 -6.92 -21.00 -7.97
C GLU A 307 -6.26 -22.39 -8.01
N THR A 308 -4.96 -22.47 -7.69
CA THR A 308 -4.20 -23.73 -7.73
C THR A 308 -4.31 -24.51 -6.42
N LEU A 309 -4.33 -25.84 -6.52
CA LEU A 309 -4.31 -26.73 -5.35
C LEU A 309 -2.89 -26.85 -4.81
N HIS A 310 -2.71 -26.59 -3.52
CA HIS A 310 -1.43 -26.74 -2.83
C HIS A 310 -1.46 -27.87 -1.82
N GLN A 311 -0.28 -28.40 -1.50
CA GLN A 311 -0.11 -29.39 -0.44
C GLN A 311 -0.31 -28.78 0.96
N ASP A 312 0.06 -27.51 1.11
CA ASP A 312 -0.11 -26.71 2.31
C ASP A 312 -0.28 -25.22 1.96
N ASN A 313 -0.67 -24.44 2.97
CA ASN A 313 -0.88 -23.00 2.89
C ASN A 313 0.41 -22.16 2.77
N PHE A 314 1.60 -22.77 2.83
CA PHE A 314 2.86 -22.05 3.01
C PHE A 314 3.19 -21.13 1.82
N LYS A 315 2.98 -21.61 0.59
CA LYS A 315 3.24 -20.81 -0.64
C LYS A 315 2.36 -19.56 -0.71
N ILE A 316 1.10 -19.69 -0.31
CA ILE A 316 0.12 -18.60 -0.31
C ILE A 316 0.49 -17.57 0.76
N LEU A 317 0.75 -18.03 1.99
CA LEU A 317 1.17 -17.16 3.09
C LEU A 317 2.45 -16.40 2.73
N ARG A 318 3.43 -17.06 2.11
CA ARG A 318 4.67 -16.44 1.66
C ARG A 318 4.48 -15.38 0.56
N ALA A 319 3.51 -15.58 -0.32
CA ALA A 319 3.19 -14.61 -1.37
C ALA A 319 2.49 -13.35 -0.81
N LEU A 320 1.65 -13.52 0.22
CA LEU A 320 0.97 -12.41 0.90
C LEU A 320 1.86 -11.63 1.87
N LEU A 321 2.66 -12.36 2.66
CA LEU A 321 3.45 -11.85 3.79
C LEU A 321 4.94 -11.66 3.45
N HIS A 322 5.32 -11.83 2.18
CA HIS A 322 6.68 -11.69 1.65
C HIS A 322 7.68 -12.84 2.01
N PRO A 323 8.63 -13.20 1.11
CA PRO A 323 9.46 -14.41 1.24
C PRO A 323 10.47 -14.50 2.39
N LYS A 324 10.75 -13.39 3.07
CA LYS A 324 11.80 -13.24 4.09
C LYS A 324 11.25 -12.76 5.44
N GLU A 325 9.95 -12.57 5.58
CA GLU A 325 9.40 -11.97 6.79
C GLU A 325 9.22 -12.99 7.91
N GLU A 326 9.75 -12.64 9.08
CA GLU A 326 9.31 -13.19 10.36
C GLU A 326 8.02 -12.46 10.76
N LEU A 327 7.16 -13.13 11.49
CA LEU A 327 5.99 -12.54 12.12
C LEU A 327 6.31 -12.15 13.55
N VAL A 328 5.63 -11.13 14.08
CA VAL A 328 5.76 -10.70 15.48
C VAL A 328 4.52 -11.14 16.23
N LEU A 329 4.70 -11.84 17.36
CA LEU A 329 3.62 -12.04 18.30
C LEU A 329 3.36 -10.72 19.05
N GLY A 330 2.21 -10.09 18.82
CA GLY A 330 1.98 -8.68 19.16
C GLY A 330 2.34 -8.30 20.60
N SER A 331 1.80 -9.02 21.58
CA SER A 331 1.97 -8.72 23.01
C SER A 331 3.35 -9.05 23.60
N SER A 332 4.17 -9.86 22.94
CA SER A 332 5.50 -10.26 23.45
C SER A 332 6.67 -9.75 22.62
N GLU A 333 6.38 -9.11 21.49
CA GLU A 333 7.34 -8.71 20.45
C GLU A 333 8.26 -9.83 19.97
N LYS A 334 7.90 -11.09 20.25
CA LYS A 334 8.68 -12.25 19.85
C LYS A 334 8.55 -12.44 18.35
N LYS A 335 9.68 -12.44 17.65
CA LYS A 335 9.77 -12.79 16.23
C LYS A 335 9.70 -14.30 16.05
N VAL A 336 8.92 -14.73 15.07
CA VAL A 336 8.61 -16.14 14.78
C VAL A 336 8.58 -16.34 13.28
N ASN A 337 9.17 -17.43 12.78
CA ASN A 337 9.13 -17.75 11.35
C ASN A 337 7.71 -18.11 10.91
N ILE A 338 7.31 -17.70 9.70
CA ILE A 338 6.01 -18.00 9.08
C ILE A 338 5.68 -19.50 9.01
N GLU A 339 6.68 -20.38 9.06
CA GLU A 339 6.55 -21.84 9.13
C GLU A 339 5.65 -22.32 10.28
N VAL A 340 5.49 -21.56 11.36
CA VAL A 340 4.58 -21.93 12.47
C VAL A 340 3.10 -21.98 12.08
N LEU A 341 2.75 -21.40 10.93
CA LEU A 341 1.40 -21.38 10.36
C LEU A 341 1.17 -22.52 9.36
N GLN A 342 2.21 -23.27 9.01
CA GLN A 342 2.14 -24.32 7.98
C GLN A 342 1.11 -25.39 8.37
N ARG A 343 0.20 -25.72 7.45
CA ARG A 343 -0.88 -26.71 7.63
C ARG A 343 -1.86 -26.41 8.78
N LYS A 344 -1.92 -25.17 9.26
CA LYS A 344 -2.94 -24.71 10.20
C LYS A 344 -4.05 -23.95 9.47
N HIS A 345 -5.22 -23.86 10.10
CA HIS A 345 -6.20 -22.86 9.68
C HIS A 345 -5.67 -21.48 10.04
N VAL A 346 -5.68 -20.54 9.08
CA VAL A 346 -5.15 -19.19 9.29
C VAL A 346 -6.26 -18.18 9.04
N LEU A 347 -6.53 -17.34 10.03
CA LEU A 347 -7.43 -16.21 9.91
C LEU A 347 -6.61 -14.93 9.70
N LEU A 348 -6.69 -14.36 8.50
CA LEU A 348 -6.05 -13.09 8.19
C LEU A 348 -6.98 -11.95 8.61
N LEU A 349 -6.63 -11.25 9.69
CA LEU A 349 -7.30 -10.03 10.11
C LEU A 349 -6.77 -8.88 9.26
N ILE A 350 -7.60 -8.37 8.35
CA ILE A 350 -7.24 -7.29 7.44
C ILE A 350 -8.01 -6.05 7.86
N SER A 351 -7.31 -4.97 8.22
CA SER A 351 -7.91 -3.71 8.66
C SER A 351 -7.08 -2.52 8.17
N ASP A 352 -7.60 -1.31 8.28
CA ASP A 352 -6.74 -0.13 8.35
C ASP A 352 -6.21 0.05 9.79
N LEU A 353 -5.52 1.17 10.04
CA LEU A 353 -5.06 1.53 11.38
C LEU A 353 -6.18 2.17 12.23
N ASP A 354 -7.40 2.28 11.72
CA ASP A 354 -8.57 2.84 12.41
C ASP A 354 -9.50 1.74 12.95
N ILE A 355 -8.96 0.52 13.13
CA ILE A 355 -9.66 -0.60 13.77
C ILE A 355 -10.17 -0.21 15.17
N PRO A 356 -11.46 -0.44 15.49
CA PRO A 356 -12.00 -0.11 16.80
C PRO A 356 -11.30 -0.87 17.93
N LEU A 357 -10.99 -0.20 19.03
CA LEU A 357 -10.34 -0.83 20.18
C LEU A 357 -11.19 -1.96 20.79
N ASP A 358 -12.52 -1.77 20.86
CA ASP A 358 -13.45 -2.81 21.35
C ASP A 358 -13.33 -4.10 20.53
N GLU A 359 -13.08 -3.98 19.22
CA GLU A 359 -12.90 -5.10 18.32
C GLU A 359 -11.66 -5.92 18.68
N ILE A 360 -10.53 -5.25 18.91
CA ILE A 360 -9.27 -5.88 19.32
C ILE A 360 -9.45 -6.59 20.66
N ILE A 361 -10.11 -5.94 21.62
CA ILE A 361 -10.33 -6.50 22.97
C ILE A 361 -11.18 -7.78 22.89
N ILE A 362 -12.30 -7.75 22.18
CA ILE A 362 -13.18 -8.92 22.07
C ILE A 362 -12.54 -10.05 21.27
N LEU A 363 -11.87 -9.77 20.14
CA LEU A 363 -11.08 -10.79 19.45
C LEU A 363 -10.02 -11.39 20.39
N GLY A 364 -9.40 -10.56 21.22
CA GLY A 364 -8.41 -10.98 22.21
C GLY A 364 -8.98 -11.94 23.25
N HIS A 365 -10.24 -11.78 23.65
CA HIS A 365 -10.94 -12.70 24.53
C HIS A 365 -11.32 -14.00 23.80
N LEU A 366 -11.89 -13.92 22.60
CA LEU A 366 -12.30 -15.08 21.81
C LEU A 366 -11.11 -15.97 21.41
N TYR A 367 -9.98 -15.36 21.06
CA TYR A 367 -8.75 -16.07 20.71
C TYR A 367 -8.13 -16.82 21.90
N GLN A 368 -8.34 -16.33 23.13
CA GLN A 368 -7.81 -16.94 24.35
C GLN A 368 -8.75 -17.94 25.03
N ASP A 369 -9.96 -18.14 24.50
CA ASP A 369 -10.98 -18.97 25.13
C ASP A 369 -10.42 -20.38 25.46
N PRO A 370 -10.47 -20.84 26.72
CA PRO A 370 -9.99 -22.17 27.11
C PRO A 370 -10.62 -23.32 26.32
N LEU A 371 -11.83 -23.16 25.79
CA LEU A 371 -12.48 -24.13 24.91
C LEU A 371 -11.69 -24.35 23.61
N MET A 372 -10.92 -23.34 23.16
CA MET A 372 -9.97 -23.45 22.04
C MET A 372 -8.85 -24.44 22.29
N ARG A 373 -8.37 -24.53 23.53
CA ARG A 373 -7.15 -25.29 23.87
C ARG A 373 -7.43 -26.75 24.22
N LYS A 374 -8.70 -27.12 24.43
CA LYS A 374 -9.08 -28.49 24.79
C LYS A 374 -9.35 -29.40 23.59
N THR A 375 -9.55 -28.83 22.40
CA THR A 375 -9.92 -29.60 21.22
C THR A 375 -8.70 -29.75 20.32
N ASP A 376 -7.96 -30.84 20.46
CA ASP A 376 -6.75 -31.16 19.67
C ASP A 376 -7.00 -31.28 18.15
N GLN A 377 -8.25 -31.16 17.70
CA GLN A 377 -8.64 -31.53 16.34
C GLN A 377 -8.57 -30.41 15.30
N MET A 378 -8.62 -29.12 15.66
CA MET A 378 -8.45 -28.01 14.69
C MET A 378 -8.02 -26.70 15.37
N GLN A 379 -6.71 -26.42 15.43
CA GLN A 379 -6.18 -25.12 15.87
C GLN A 379 -6.19 -24.13 14.71
N TYR A 380 -6.63 -22.90 14.97
CA TYR A 380 -6.45 -21.78 14.05
C TYR A 380 -5.51 -20.74 14.64
N GLU A 381 -4.81 -20.01 13.77
CA GLU A 381 -3.95 -18.89 14.14
C GLU A 381 -4.47 -17.61 13.48
N VAL A 382 -4.37 -16.49 14.18
CA VAL A 382 -4.74 -15.18 13.62
C VAL A 382 -3.47 -14.43 13.20
N VAL A 383 -3.49 -13.81 12.03
CA VAL A 383 -2.41 -12.93 11.55
C VAL A 383 -3.00 -11.59 11.16
N TRP A 384 -2.52 -10.51 11.76
CA TRP A 384 -2.89 -9.16 11.41
C TRP A 384 -2.09 -8.66 10.20
N LEU A 385 -2.83 -8.20 9.19
CA LEU A 385 -2.32 -7.66 7.93
C LEU A 385 -2.96 -6.29 7.68
N PRO A 386 -2.38 -5.20 8.21
CA PRO A 386 -2.97 -3.88 8.03
C PRO A 386 -2.70 -3.34 6.63
N VAL A 387 -3.71 -2.67 6.07
CA VAL A 387 -3.68 -2.03 4.76
C VAL A 387 -3.39 -0.55 4.93
N VAL A 388 -2.13 -0.17 4.75
CA VAL A 388 -1.65 1.22 4.87
C VAL A 388 -1.46 1.89 3.50
N ASP A 389 -1.72 3.20 3.42
CA ASP A 389 -1.39 3.98 2.24
C ASP A 389 0.09 4.37 2.24
N ARG A 390 0.81 4.00 1.19
CA ARG A 390 2.24 4.29 1.01
C ARG A 390 2.52 5.74 0.61
N LEU A 391 1.52 6.44 0.06
CA LEU A 391 1.69 7.79 -0.50
C LEU A 391 1.41 8.90 0.51
N SER A 392 1.25 8.59 1.80
CA SER A 392 0.97 9.63 2.79
C SER A 392 2.18 10.54 3.02
N PRO A 393 1.97 11.85 3.24
CA PRO A 393 3.03 12.80 3.55
C PRO A 393 3.93 12.31 4.71
N HIS A 394 5.23 12.62 4.65
CA HIS A 394 6.20 12.18 5.67
C HIS A 394 5.81 12.56 7.12
N ALA A 395 5.11 13.68 7.31
CA ALA A 395 4.64 14.12 8.62
C ALA A 395 3.62 13.15 9.25
N ASP A 396 2.80 12.47 8.44
CA ASP A 396 1.79 11.52 8.91
C ASP A 396 2.37 10.11 9.12
N HIS A 397 3.58 9.84 8.61
CA HIS A 397 4.16 8.50 8.65
C HIS A 397 4.56 8.09 10.06
N GLU A 398 5.23 8.98 10.81
CA GLU A 398 5.68 8.70 12.17
C GLU A 398 4.50 8.44 13.13
N GLU A 399 3.43 9.23 13.01
CA GLU A 399 2.20 9.03 13.80
C GLU A 399 1.54 7.68 13.48
N LYS A 400 1.47 7.29 12.20
CA LYS A 400 0.95 5.99 11.79
C LYS A 400 1.79 4.83 12.29
N VAL A 401 3.12 4.97 12.29
CA VAL A 401 4.05 3.96 12.83
C VAL A 401 3.79 3.78 14.33
N LYS A 402 3.67 4.89 15.08
CA LYS A 402 3.35 4.84 16.50
C LYS A 402 1.99 4.19 16.76
N LYS A 403 0.95 4.59 16.02
CA LYS A 403 -0.39 3.99 16.11
C LYS A 403 -0.37 2.49 15.81
N PHE A 404 0.37 2.07 14.80
CA PHE A 404 0.56 0.66 14.48
C PHE A 404 1.19 -0.12 15.64
N GLN A 405 2.23 0.42 16.27
CA GLN A 405 2.89 -0.21 17.43
C GLN A 405 1.96 -0.33 18.64
N GLU A 406 1.21 0.74 18.95
CA GLU A 406 0.21 0.75 20.02
C GLU A 406 -0.85 -0.35 19.80
N LEU A 407 -1.44 -0.40 18.60
CA LEU A 407 -2.42 -1.42 18.24
C LEU A 407 -1.83 -2.83 18.31
N ARG A 408 -0.64 -3.03 17.76
CA ARG A 408 0.06 -4.33 17.77
C ARG A 408 0.30 -4.82 19.20
N SER A 409 0.66 -3.93 20.13
CA SER A 409 0.95 -4.30 21.53
C SER A 409 -0.25 -4.88 22.27
N MET A 410 -1.47 -4.53 21.84
CA MET A 410 -2.73 -5.03 22.40
C MET A 410 -3.15 -6.38 21.80
N MET A 411 -2.57 -6.77 20.67
CA MET A 411 -2.91 -8.00 19.96
C MET A 411 -2.17 -9.20 20.53
N ARG A 412 -2.90 -10.30 20.73
CA ARG A 412 -2.35 -11.54 21.30
C ARG A 412 -1.97 -12.59 20.25
N TRP A 413 -2.10 -12.22 18.99
CA TRP A 413 -1.85 -13.04 17.81
C TRP A 413 -0.68 -12.49 16.98
N TYR A 414 -0.42 -13.06 15.80
CA TYR A 414 0.70 -12.66 14.96
C TYR A 414 0.39 -11.39 14.17
N SER A 415 1.41 -10.59 13.89
CA SER A 415 1.33 -9.43 12.99
C SER A 415 2.56 -9.40 12.09
N VAL A 416 2.44 -8.78 10.92
CA VAL A 416 3.60 -8.41 10.09
C VAL A 416 4.54 -7.48 10.87
N ILE A 417 5.84 -7.52 10.56
CA ILE A 417 6.83 -6.64 11.23
C ILE A 417 6.60 -5.18 10.83
N ASP A 418 6.52 -4.95 9.52
CA ASP A 418 6.42 -3.63 8.90
C ASP A 418 5.32 -3.68 7.82
N PRO A 419 4.18 -3.00 8.01
CA PRO A 419 3.12 -3.07 7.01
C PRO A 419 3.41 -2.26 5.74
N TRP A 420 4.42 -1.39 5.74
CA TRP A 420 4.81 -0.65 4.54
C TRP A 420 5.61 -1.50 3.55
N THR A 421 6.13 -2.67 3.95
CA THR A 421 6.82 -3.61 3.05
C THR A 421 5.85 -4.46 2.21
N ILE A 422 4.59 -4.60 2.64
CA ILE A 422 3.57 -5.42 1.95
C ILE A 422 3.37 -4.96 0.51
N GLU A 423 3.69 -5.81 -0.45
CA GLU A 423 3.67 -5.51 -1.89
C GLU A 423 2.38 -4.82 -2.36
N ALA A 424 2.52 -3.81 -3.22
CA ALA A 424 1.37 -3.02 -3.71
C ALA A 424 0.32 -3.90 -4.43
N ALA A 425 0.76 -4.97 -5.11
CA ALA A 425 -0.15 -5.91 -5.75
C ALA A 425 -0.96 -6.73 -4.75
N VAL A 426 -0.40 -7.05 -3.56
CA VAL A 426 -1.13 -7.73 -2.47
C VAL A 426 -2.22 -6.79 -1.94
N ILE A 427 -1.89 -5.53 -1.70
CA ILE A 427 -2.88 -4.52 -1.27
C ILE A 427 -3.99 -4.35 -2.31
N LYS A 428 -3.63 -4.34 -3.60
CA LYS A 428 -4.61 -4.28 -4.70
C LYS A 428 -5.49 -5.54 -4.73
N TYR A 429 -4.91 -6.73 -4.58
CA TYR A 429 -5.64 -7.99 -4.48
C TYR A 429 -6.66 -7.97 -3.32
N ILE A 430 -6.24 -7.55 -2.13
CA ILE A 430 -7.09 -7.42 -0.94
C ILE A 430 -8.28 -6.48 -1.20
N LYS A 431 -8.05 -5.35 -1.87
CA LYS A 431 -9.10 -4.37 -2.18
C LYS A 431 -10.05 -4.84 -3.28
N GLU A 432 -9.52 -5.42 -4.36
CA GLU A 432 -10.31 -5.75 -5.56
C GLU A 432 -10.96 -7.14 -5.48
N VAL A 433 -10.25 -8.14 -4.96
CA VAL A 433 -10.70 -9.55 -4.92
C VAL A 433 -11.36 -9.90 -3.59
N TRP A 434 -10.82 -9.43 -2.47
CA TRP A 434 -11.43 -9.63 -1.15
C TRP A 434 -12.35 -8.49 -0.72
N HIS A 435 -12.53 -7.49 -1.59
CA HIS A 435 -13.47 -6.37 -1.41
C HIS A 435 -13.26 -5.56 -0.11
N PHE A 436 -12.01 -5.46 0.36
CA PHE A 436 -11.68 -4.63 1.51
C PHE A 436 -11.90 -3.14 1.22
N ASN A 437 -12.69 -2.47 2.07
CA ASN A 437 -13.04 -1.06 1.94
C ASN A 437 -12.95 -0.28 3.27
N LYS A 438 -11.80 -0.39 3.94
CA LYS A 438 -11.45 0.20 5.25
C LYS A 438 -11.93 -0.58 6.47
N ARG A 439 -13.14 -1.15 6.43
CA ARG A 439 -13.63 -2.00 7.52
C ARG A 439 -12.85 -3.28 7.63
N SER A 440 -12.62 -3.72 8.87
CA SER A 440 -11.95 -4.98 9.15
C SER A 440 -12.70 -6.15 8.51
N ILE A 441 -11.94 -7.04 7.87
CA ILE A 441 -12.42 -8.33 7.38
C ILE A 441 -11.51 -9.42 7.95
N LEU A 442 -12.08 -10.61 8.14
CA LEU A 442 -11.34 -11.77 8.63
C LEU A 442 -11.35 -12.86 7.56
N VAL A 443 -10.31 -12.94 6.75
CA VAL A 443 -10.24 -13.94 5.67
C VAL A 443 -9.81 -15.28 6.26
N SER A 444 -10.62 -16.32 6.09
CA SER A 444 -10.31 -17.67 6.55
C SER A 444 -9.62 -18.49 5.48
N LEU A 445 -8.42 -19.00 5.79
CA LEU A 445 -7.65 -19.92 4.97
C LEU A 445 -7.64 -21.32 5.59
N ASP A 446 -7.89 -22.34 4.78
CA ASP A 446 -7.72 -23.74 5.17
C ASP A 446 -6.22 -24.16 5.22
N PRO A 447 -5.88 -25.34 5.76
CA PRO A 447 -4.51 -25.84 5.82
C PRO A 447 -3.78 -25.94 4.48
N GLN A 448 -4.51 -25.97 3.36
CA GLN A 448 -4.00 -25.96 2.00
C GLN A 448 -3.92 -24.54 1.40
N GLY A 449 -4.37 -23.53 2.13
CA GLY A 449 -4.34 -22.11 1.78
C GLY A 449 -5.51 -21.65 0.92
N ARG A 450 -6.56 -22.48 0.74
CA ARG A 450 -7.77 -22.06 0.04
C ARG A 450 -8.60 -21.14 0.92
N VAL A 451 -9.27 -20.18 0.29
CA VAL A 451 -10.16 -19.25 0.98
C VAL A 451 -11.47 -19.97 1.34
N ALA A 452 -11.66 -20.28 2.62
CA ALA A 452 -12.88 -20.88 3.15
C ALA A 452 -14.00 -19.85 3.36
N SER A 453 -13.63 -18.60 3.68
CA SER A 453 -14.54 -17.45 3.72
C SER A 453 -13.75 -16.15 3.57
N ILE A 454 -14.23 -15.24 2.72
CA ILE A 454 -13.63 -13.91 2.53
C ILE A 454 -13.83 -13.02 3.76
N ASN A 455 -14.91 -13.25 4.53
CA ASN A 455 -15.16 -12.52 5.76
C ASN A 455 -15.84 -13.41 6.81
N ALA A 456 -15.00 -14.06 7.62
CA ALA A 456 -15.37 -14.86 8.77
C ALA A 456 -15.62 -14.04 10.04
N LEU A 457 -15.50 -12.70 10.00
CA LEU A 457 -15.60 -11.86 11.17
C LEU A 457 -16.99 -11.99 11.81
N HIS A 458 -18.04 -12.06 10.99
CA HIS A 458 -19.41 -12.29 11.46
C HIS A 458 -19.59 -13.67 12.12
N MET A 459 -19.00 -14.72 11.53
CA MET A 459 -19.00 -16.05 12.16
C MET A 459 -18.31 -16.03 13.53
N MET A 460 -17.17 -15.33 13.63
CA MET A 460 -16.43 -15.15 14.87
C MET A 460 -17.27 -14.45 15.94
N TRP A 461 -18.04 -13.42 15.58
CA TRP A 461 -18.91 -12.71 16.53
C TRP A 461 -20.11 -13.51 17.00
N ILE A 462 -20.73 -14.28 16.11
CA ILE A 462 -21.96 -15.04 16.42
C ILE A 462 -21.65 -16.34 17.18
N TRP A 463 -20.60 -17.05 16.78
CA TRP A 463 -20.35 -18.41 17.28
C TRP A 463 -18.96 -18.60 17.89
N GLY A 464 -18.04 -17.66 17.67
CA GLY A 464 -16.66 -17.73 18.12
C GLY A 464 -16.04 -19.11 17.84
N PRO A 465 -15.65 -19.86 18.88
CA PRO A 465 -15.15 -21.23 18.76
C PRO A 465 -15.92 -22.20 17.87
N LEU A 466 -17.25 -22.13 17.93
CA LEU A 466 -18.12 -23.12 17.29
C LEU A 466 -18.13 -22.98 15.76
N ALA A 467 -17.64 -21.85 15.25
CA ALA A 467 -17.55 -21.57 13.83
C ALA A 467 -16.37 -22.23 13.12
N ILE A 468 -15.39 -22.83 13.82
CA ILE A 468 -14.27 -23.55 13.17
C ILE A 468 -14.84 -24.63 12.20
N PRO A 469 -14.39 -24.70 10.94
CA PRO A 469 -13.20 -24.06 10.32
C PRO A 469 -13.45 -22.69 9.63
N PHE A 470 -14.50 -21.97 10.01
CA PHE A 470 -14.88 -20.66 9.48
C PHE A 470 -15.12 -20.69 7.96
N SER A 471 -15.79 -21.73 7.48
CA SER A 471 -16.19 -21.89 6.08
C SER A 471 -17.66 -21.52 5.86
N ILE A 472 -18.01 -21.23 4.61
CA ILE A 472 -19.40 -20.92 4.21
C ILE A 472 -20.33 -22.11 4.54
N GLU A 473 -19.88 -23.35 4.32
CA GLU A 473 -20.67 -24.55 4.61
C GLU A 473 -20.91 -24.69 6.12
N LYS A 474 -19.93 -24.33 6.94
CA LYS A 474 -20.03 -24.34 8.39
C LYS A 474 -21.01 -23.27 8.88
N GLU A 475 -20.97 -22.07 8.30
CA GLU A 475 -21.95 -20.99 8.54
C GLU A 475 -23.38 -21.45 8.25
N GLU A 476 -23.61 -22.09 7.10
CA GLU A 476 -24.92 -22.64 6.74
C GLU A 476 -25.38 -23.76 7.68
N ALA A 477 -24.47 -24.63 8.12
CA ALA A 477 -24.79 -25.70 9.04
C ALA A 477 -25.21 -25.17 10.41
N LEU A 478 -24.52 -24.15 10.93
CA LEU A 478 -24.84 -23.51 12.21
C LEU A 478 -26.20 -22.81 12.15
N TRP A 479 -26.51 -22.14 11.05
CA TRP A 479 -27.84 -21.54 10.88
C TRP A 479 -28.99 -22.55 10.79
N LYS A 480 -28.72 -23.79 10.38
CA LYS A 480 -29.73 -24.86 10.35
C LYS A 480 -29.95 -25.49 11.73
N SER A 481 -28.94 -25.48 12.60
CA SER A 481 -29.04 -26.05 13.95
C SER A 481 -29.53 -25.06 15.00
N ASP A 482 -29.21 -23.77 14.82
CA ASP A 482 -29.48 -22.76 15.84
C ASP A 482 -30.93 -22.29 15.84
N ILE A 483 -31.40 -21.96 17.04
CA ILE A 483 -32.75 -21.48 17.31
C ILE A 483 -32.62 -20.11 17.98
N TRP A 484 -33.57 -19.21 17.71
CA TRP A 484 -33.65 -17.95 18.44
C TRP A 484 -33.87 -18.20 19.92
N GLY A 485 -32.93 -17.74 20.74
CA GLY A 485 -32.87 -18.03 22.16
C GLY A 485 -31.90 -17.10 22.88
N LEU A 486 -31.94 -17.06 24.22
CA LEU A 486 -31.03 -16.26 25.02
C LEU A 486 -29.58 -16.70 24.78
N ALA A 487 -29.35 -18.00 24.60
CA ALA A 487 -28.04 -18.51 24.21
C ALA A 487 -27.53 -17.84 22.92
N LEU A 488 -28.34 -17.75 21.86
CA LEU A 488 -27.92 -17.10 20.63
C LEU A 488 -27.62 -15.60 20.84
N LEU A 489 -28.40 -14.92 21.69
CA LEU A 489 -28.28 -13.49 21.99
C LEU A 489 -27.04 -13.11 22.81
N ILE A 490 -26.72 -13.87 23.85
CA ILE A 490 -25.70 -13.49 24.85
C ILE A 490 -24.57 -14.51 25.03
N ASN A 491 -24.51 -15.58 24.25
CA ASN A 491 -23.43 -16.56 24.35
C ASN A 491 -22.06 -15.92 24.10
N GLY A 492 -21.10 -16.21 24.97
CA GLY A 492 -19.76 -15.59 24.96
C GLY A 492 -19.69 -14.17 25.52
N ILE A 493 -20.80 -13.58 25.99
CA ILE A 493 -20.82 -12.25 26.62
C ILE A 493 -20.81 -12.37 28.15
N ASP A 494 -21.83 -13.02 28.72
CA ASP A 494 -21.96 -13.20 30.16
C ASP A 494 -22.37 -14.65 30.49
N PRO A 495 -21.38 -15.53 30.75
CA PRO A 495 -21.64 -16.94 31.07
C PRO A 495 -22.56 -17.11 32.28
N LYS A 496 -22.52 -16.19 33.25
CA LYS A 496 -23.32 -16.28 34.49
C LYS A 496 -24.81 -16.20 34.22
N VAL A 497 -25.22 -15.44 33.19
CA VAL A 497 -26.62 -15.32 32.81
C VAL A 497 -27.12 -16.63 32.20
N ILE A 498 -26.30 -17.30 31.39
CA ILE A 498 -26.63 -18.61 30.80
C ILE A 498 -26.67 -19.69 31.88
N GLU A 499 -25.70 -19.71 32.80
CA GLU A 499 -25.68 -20.66 33.93
C GLU A 499 -26.92 -20.51 34.82
N SER A 500 -27.35 -19.27 35.07
CA SER A 500 -28.54 -18.97 35.88
C SER A 500 -29.82 -19.54 35.25
N MET A 501 -29.92 -19.50 33.92
CA MET A 501 -31.06 -20.04 33.20
C MET A 501 -31.14 -21.58 33.28
N ALA A 502 -30.00 -22.26 33.25
CA ALA A 502 -29.94 -23.73 33.31
C ALA A 502 -30.49 -24.32 34.63
N THR A 503 -30.55 -23.51 35.69
CA THR A 503 -31.11 -23.92 36.99
C THR A 503 -32.65 -23.91 37.04
N GLY A 504 -33.32 -23.46 35.97
CA GLY A 504 -34.74 -23.74 35.69
C GLY A 504 -35.79 -22.87 36.39
N SER A 505 -35.40 -21.93 37.26
CA SER A 505 -36.34 -21.13 38.07
C SER A 505 -36.29 -19.60 37.84
N TYR A 506 -35.53 -19.14 36.84
CA TYR A 506 -35.25 -17.71 36.63
C TYR A 506 -35.86 -17.19 35.32
N ILE A 507 -36.60 -16.09 35.40
CA ILE A 507 -37.01 -15.29 34.25
C ILE A 507 -36.00 -14.16 34.10
N ILE A 508 -35.41 -14.03 32.91
CA ILE A 508 -34.36 -13.05 32.62
C ILE A 508 -34.97 -11.95 31.76
N CYS A 509 -34.84 -10.70 32.19
CA CYS A 509 -35.28 -9.53 31.44
C CYS A 509 -34.08 -8.68 31.07
N LEU A 510 -33.73 -8.70 29.79
CA LEU A 510 -32.76 -7.78 29.19
C LEU A 510 -33.48 -6.49 28.84
N TYR A 511 -32.94 -5.34 29.23
CA TYR A 511 -33.54 -4.07 28.88
C TYR A 511 -32.49 -2.99 28.60
N GLY A 512 -32.88 -1.97 27.85
CA GLY A 512 -31.99 -0.86 27.50
C GLY A 512 -32.75 0.40 27.12
N GLY A 513 -32.04 1.53 27.08
CA GLY A 513 -32.62 2.84 26.84
C GLY A 513 -31.74 3.96 27.41
N GLU A 514 -31.96 5.19 26.96
CA GLU A 514 -31.22 6.36 27.48
C GLU A 514 -32.06 7.20 28.48
N ASP A 515 -33.38 7.02 28.46
CA ASP A 515 -34.29 7.74 29.35
C ASP A 515 -34.28 7.13 30.76
N ILE A 516 -33.66 7.86 31.69
CA ILE A 516 -33.53 7.42 33.08
C ILE A 516 -34.87 7.39 33.82
N GLU A 517 -35.82 8.26 33.48
CA GLU A 517 -37.15 8.24 34.09
C GLU A 517 -37.91 7.00 33.67
N TRP A 518 -37.83 6.64 32.38
CA TRP A 518 -38.37 5.40 31.88
C TRP A 518 -37.71 4.18 32.56
N ILE A 519 -36.37 4.15 32.69
CA ILE A 519 -35.65 3.06 33.38
C ILE A 519 -36.13 2.89 34.83
N ARG A 520 -36.26 3.98 35.58
CA ARG A 520 -36.74 3.94 36.98
C ARG A 520 -38.17 3.41 37.06
N LYS A 521 -39.07 3.91 36.20
CA LYS A 521 -40.47 3.46 36.15
C LYS A 521 -40.56 1.98 35.77
N PHE A 522 -39.89 1.58 34.71
CA PHE A 522 -39.90 0.20 34.20
C PHE A 522 -39.35 -0.78 35.24
N THR A 523 -38.19 -0.52 35.81
CA THR A 523 -37.58 -1.42 36.82
C THR A 523 -38.43 -1.51 38.09
N THR A 524 -39.07 -0.42 38.51
CA THR A 524 -40.00 -0.41 39.65
C THR A 524 -41.25 -1.24 39.35
N SER A 525 -41.91 -1.02 38.20
CA SER A 525 -43.08 -1.80 37.78
C SER A 525 -42.74 -3.27 37.63
N ALA A 526 -41.62 -3.61 36.99
CA ALA A 526 -41.18 -5.00 36.82
C ALA A 526 -40.92 -5.70 38.17
N LYS A 527 -40.31 -5.03 39.15
CA LYS A 527 -40.12 -5.58 40.50
C LYS A 527 -41.45 -5.77 41.24
N ASN A 528 -42.42 -4.87 41.05
CA ASN A 528 -43.75 -5.00 41.65
C ASN A 528 -44.52 -6.17 41.04
N VAL A 529 -44.48 -6.31 39.71
CA VAL A 529 -45.06 -7.44 38.98
C VAL A 529 -44.42 -8.76 39.42
N ALA A 530 -43.09 -8.81 39.55
CA ALA A 530 -42.39 -10.01 40.00
C ALA A 530 -42.86 -10.48 41.39
N LYS A 531 -43.04 -9.53 42.32
CA LYS A 531 -43.61 -9.82 43.65
C LYS A 531 -45.07 -10.27 43.58
N ALA A 532 -45.89 -9.62 42.76
CA ALA A 532 -47.31 -9.92 42.63
C ALA A 532 -47.58 -11.26 41.94
N ALA A 533 -46.74 -11.65 40.99
CA ALA A 533 -46.79 -12.93 40.27
C ALA A 533 -46.02 -14.06 40.97
N ASN A 534 -45.33 -13.76 42.09
CA ASN A 534 -44.47 -14.68 42.82
C ASN A 534 -43.40 -15.37 41.93
N ILE A 535 -42.74 -14.60 41.07
CA ILE A 535 -41.69 -15.07 40.17
C ILE A 535 -40.31 -14.54 40.55
N THR A 536 -39.26 -15.28 40.20
CA THR A 536 -37.88 -14.82 40.31
C THR A 536 -37.47 -14.11 39.02
N LEU A 537 -37.56 -12.78 39.02
CA LEU A 537 -37.19 -11.94 37.88
C LEU A 537 -35.79 -11.36 38.05
N ASP A 538 -34.92 -11.61 37.08
CA ASP A 538 -33.59 -11.04 37.00
C ASP A 538 -33.53 -9.95 35.93
N LEU A 539 -33.31 -8.71 36.36
CA LEU A 539 -33.22 -7.54 35.48
C LEU A 539 -31.75 -7.29 35.12
N LEU A 540 -31.44 -7.25 33.82
CA LEU A 540 -30.12 -6.95 33.31
C LEU A 540 -30.18 -5.79 32.31
N TYR A 541 -29.50 -4.70 32.66
CA TYR A 541 -29.36 -3.54 31.78
C TYR A 541 -28.24 -3.78 30.76
N VAL A 542 -28.61 -3.74 29.48
CA VAL A 542 -27.74 -3.95 28.32
C VAL A 542 -27.42 -2.63 27.61
N GLY A 543 -28.26 -1.60 27.72
CA GLY A 543 -28.01 -0.29 27.10
C GLY A 543 -28.29 -0.22 25.59
N LYS A 544 -27.66 0.76 24.91
CA LYS A 544 -27.78 1.04 23.47
C LYS A 544 -26.42 1.17 22.80
N SER A 545 -26.37 0.97 21.48
CA SER A 545 -25.13 0.89 20.68
C SER A 545 -24.31 2.19 20.68
N ASN A 546 -24.96 3.36 20.60
CA ASN A 546 -24.32 4.63 20.21
C ASN A 546 -24.15 5.64 21.37
N ALA A 547 -23.93 5.16 22.59
CA ALA A 547 -24.08 6.01 23.77
C ALA A 547 -23.05 5.74 24.88
N LYS A 548 -21.77 5.42 24.56
CA LYS A 548 -20.75 5.00 25.56
C LYS A 548 -20.71 5.85 26.83
N GLU A 549 -20.55 7.17 26.71
CA GLU A 549 -20.56 8.06 27.89
C GLU A 549 -21.90 8.08 28.63
N ARG A 550 -23.02 8.08 27.90
CA ARG A 550 -24.35 8.11 28.51
C ARG A 550 -24.68 6.79 29.20
N VAL A 551 -24.27 5.67 28.60
CA VAL A 551 -24.37 4.33 29.17
C VAL A 551 -23.56 4.25 30.46
N GLN A 552 -22.35 4.82 30.51
CA GLN A 552 -21.57 4.90 31.76
C GLN A 552 -22.29 5.73 32.84
N LYS A 553 -22.88 6.87 32.47
CA LYS A 553 -23.70 7.68 33.40
C LYS A 553 -24.91 6.89 33.90
N THR A 554 -25.63 6.21 33.00
CA THR A 554 -26.77 5.37 33.35
C THR A 554 -26.38 4.19 34.24
N ASN A 555 -25.27 3.50 33.95
CA ASN A 555 -24.73 2.42 34.78
C ASN A 555 -24.42 2.90 36.21
N SER A 556 -23.87 4.11 36.36
CA SER A 556 -23.61 4.71 37.67
C SER A 556 -24.89 4.96 38.47
N ILE A 557 -25.96 5.42 37.81
CA ILE A 557 -27.27 5.63 38.43
C ILE A 557 -27.92 4.29 38.81
N ILE A 558 -27.92 3.31 37.90
CA ILE A 558 -28.46 1.97 38.13
C ILE A 558 -27.77 1.31 39.34
N SER A 559 -26.45 1.45 39.45
CA SER A 559 -25.65 0.96 40.57
C SER A 559 -26.03 1.65 41.89
N THR A 560 -26.07 2.99 41.88
CA THR A 560 -26.37 3.81 43.07
C THR A 560 -27.78 3.54 43.60
N GLU A 561 -28.76 3.47 42.71
CA GLU A 561 -30.17 3.26 43.03
C GLU A 561 -30.55 1.77 43.14
N LYS A 562 -29.61 0.85 42.88
CA LYS A 562 -29.81 -0.61 42.90
C LYS A 562 -31.02 -1.04 42.05
N LEU A 563 -31.13 -0.48 40.85
CA LEU A 563 -32.27 -0.72 39.96
C LEU A 563 -32.22 -2.13 39.37
N SER A 564 -31.06 -2.60 38.92
CA SER A 564 -30.87 -3.91 38.29
C SER A 564 -29.39 -4.33 38.27
N ARG A 565 -29.09 -5.51 37.71
CA ARG A 565 -27.73 -5.83 37.25
C ARG A 565 -27.43 -5.06 35.97
N PHE A 566 -26.15 -4.89 35.65
CA PHE A 566 -25.69 -4.22 34.43
C PHE A 566 -24.31 -4.76 34.02
N TRP A 567 -23.93 -4.59 32.76
CA TRP A 567 -22.57 -4.86 32.30
C TRP A 567 -21.65 -3.67 32.62
N ALA A 568 -20.68 -3.90 33.50
CA ALA A 568 -19.75 -2.87 33.94
C ALA A 568 -18.76 -2.47 32.82
N ASP A 569 -18.36 -3.43 31.99
CA ASP A 569 -17.50 -3.20 30.83
C ASP A 569 -18.37 -2.80 29.60
N PRO A 570 -18.23 -1.56 29.08
CA PRO A 570 -18.96 -1.11 27.89
C PRO A 570 -18.67 -1.95 26.64
N THR A 571 -17.53 -2.64 26.57
CA THR A 571 -17.18 -3.48 25.42
C THR A 571 -18.16 -4.65 25.26
N TYR A 572 -18.76 -5.16 26.35
CA TYR A 572 -19.83 -6.18 26.25
C TYR A 572 -21.12 -5.64 25.65
N ILE A 573 -21.45 -4.38 25.91
CA ILE A 573 -22.61 -3.70 25.32
C ILE A 573 -22.38 -3.51 23.81
N TRP A 574 -21.19 -3.02 23.44
CA TRP A 574 -20.79 -2.93 22.04
C TRP A 574 -20.86 -4.28 21.33
N PHE A 575 -20.35 -5.35 21.99
CA PHE A 575 -20.32 -6.68 21.41
C PHE A 575 -21.71 -7.27 21.22
N PHE A 576 -22.63 -7.08 22.16
CA PHE A 576 -24.03 -7.51 22.03
C PHE A 576 -24.70 -6.95 20.77
N TRP A 577 -24.56 -5.63 20.54
CA TRP A 577 -25.13 -4.99 19.35
C TRP A 577 -24.39 -5.41 18.08
N THR A 578 -23.06 -5.42 18.08
CA THR A 578 -22.23 -5.86 16.93
C THR A 578 -22.54 -7.29 16.50
N ARG A 579 -22.86 -8.16 17.46
CA ARG A 579 -23.28 -9.54 17.22
C ARG A 579 -24.62 -9.59 16.50
N LEU A 580 -25.62 -8.81 16.92
CA LEU A 580 -26.91 -8.69 16.21
C LEU A 580 -26.74 -8.14 14.79
N GLU A 581 -25.91 -7.12 14.62
CA GLU A 581 -25.56 -6.58 13.30
C GLU A 581 -24.91 -7.65 12.40
N SER A 582 -24.08 -8.51 13.00
CA SER A 582 -23.43 -9.62 12.29
C SER A 582 -24.41 -10.73 11.91
N MET A 583 -25.38 -11.04 12.77
CA MET A 583 -26.47 -11.95 12.43
C MET A 583 -27.29 -11.42 11.25
N LEU A 584 -27.62 -10.12 11.27
CA LEU A 584 -28.32 -9.45 10.16
C LEU A 584 -27.52 -9.61 8.86
N TYR A 585 -26.24 -9.25 8.88
CA TYR A 585 -25.38 -9.32 7.70
C TYR A 585 -25.27 -10.76 7.15
N SER A 586 -24.98 -11.73 8.02
CA SER A 586 -24.84 -13.14 7.65
C SER A 586 -26.13 -13.70 7.04
N LYS A 587 -27.29 -13.41 7.65
CA LYS A 587 -28.60 -13.82 7.12
C LYS A 587 -28.92 -13.18 5.77
N MET A 588 -28.64 -11.87 5.61
CA MET A 588 -28.84 -11.17 4.34
C MET A 588 -27.98 -11.75 3.21
N LYS A 589 -26.71 -12.04 3.50
CA LYS A 589 -25.79 -12.69 2.55
C LYS A 589 -26.33 -14.05 2.07
N ASN A 590 -27.02 -14.78 2.94
CA ASN A 590 -27.67 -16.06 2.63
C ASN A 590 -29.07 -15.91 2.03
N GLY A 591 -29.46 -14.71 1.58
CA GLY A 591 -30.75 -14.44 0.94
C GLY A 591 -31.96 -14.51 1.87
N LYS A 592 -31.75 -14.42 3.20
CA LYS A 592 -32.83 -14.43 4.20
C LYS A 592 -33.40 -13.04 4.43
N THR A 593 -34.71 -12.96 4.62
CA THR A 593 -35.48 -11.75 4.89
C THR A 593 -36.39 -11.98 6.09
N ALA A 594 -36.92 -10.92 6.70
CA ALA A 594 -37.90 -11.04 7.79
C ALA A 594 -39.20 -11.78 7.38
N GLU A 595 -39.44 -11.95 6.07
CA GLU A 595 -40.60 -12.68 5.53
C GLU A 595 -40.38 -14.18 5.48
N ASN A 596 -39.12 -14.63 5.33
CA ASN A 596 -38.80 -16.03 5.08
C ASN A 596 -37.96 -16.71 6.18
N ASP A 597 -37.49 -15.95 7.18
CA ASP A 597 -36.64 -16.46 8.25
C ASP A 597 -37.03 -15.83 9.60
N PRO A 598 -37.42 -16.64 10.60
CA PRO A 598 -37.88 -16.12 11.89
C PRO A 598 -36.75 -15.45 12.69
N ILE A 599 -35.52 -15.96 12.60
CA ILE A 599 -34.37 -15.34 13.27
C ILE A 599 -34.10 -13.96 12.68
N MET A 600 -34.21 -13.81 11.36
CA MET A 600 -34.06 -12.54 10.67
C MET A 600 -35.11 -11.51 11.12
N GLU A 601 -36.36 -11.92 11.30
CA GLU A 601 -37.43 -11.07 11.84
C GLU A 601 -37.10 -10.59 13.26
N GLU A 602 -36.64 -11.49 14.12
CA GLU A 602 -36.24 -11.20 15.49
C GLU A 602 -35.07 -10.20 15.55
N VAL A 603 -34.01 -10.45 14.78
CA VAL A 603 -32.82 -9.59 14.70
C VAL A 603 -33.18 -8.20 14.18
N MET A 604 -33.98 -8.11 13.11
CA MET A 604 -34.45 -6.81 12.58
C MET A 604 -35.29 -6.06 13.61
N THR A 605 -36.13 -6.75 14.39
CA THR A 605 -36.91 -6.13 15.46
C THR A 605 -35.99 -5.55 16.54
N MET A 606 -35.02 -6.33 17.01
CA MET A 606 -34.06 -5.89 18.03
C MET A 606 -33.25 -4.67 17.58
N LEU A 607 -32.75 -4.67 16.34
CA LEU A 607 -32.00 -3.53 15.79
C LEU A 607 -32.88 -2.29 15.59
N SER A 608 -34.19 -2.47 15.35
CA SER A 608 -35.12 -1.34 15.28
C SER A 608 -35.35 -0.66 16.65
N PHE A 609 -35.21 -1.40 17.75
CA PHE A 609 -35.29 -0.85 19.10
C PHE A 609 -34.10 0.05 19.40
N ASP A 610 -32.90 -0.35 18.98
CA ASP A 610 -31.68 0.46 19.13
C ASP A 610 -31.75 1.78 18.33
N GLY A 611 -32.30 1.73 17.11
CA GLY A 611 -32.50 2.91 16.28
C GLY A 611 -33.62 3.86 16.74
N SER A 612 -34.47 3.44 17.67
CA SER A 612 -35.53 4.27 18.27
C SER A 612 -34.99 5.10 19.44
N GLU A 613 -35.60 6.23 19.79
CA GLU A 613 -35.20 6.99 21.01
C GLU A 613 -35.74 6.39 22.30
N LYS A 614 -36.72 5.47 22.19
CA LYS A 614 -37.41 4.85 23.33
C LYS A 614 -36.56 3.75 24.00
N GLY A 615 -36.95 3.34 25.20
CA GLY A 615 -36.39 2.14 25.83
C GLY A 615 -36.78 0.86 25.10
N TRP A 616 -36.32 -0.29 25.57
CA TRP A 616 -36.70 -1.62 25.06
C TRP A 616 -36.55 -2.68 26.13
N ALA A 617 -37.29 -3.79 26.01
CA ALA A 617 -37.17 -4.94 26.89
C ALA A 617 -37.38 -6.26 26.15
N VAL A 618 -36.62 -7.27 26.57
CA VAL A 618 -36.71 -8.67 26.14
C VAL A 618 -36.79 -9.54 27.39
N VAL A 619 -37.92 -10.23 27.55
CA VAL A 619 -38.16 -11.16 28.66
C VAL A 619 -38.04 -12.58 28.13
N CYS A 620 -37.11 -13.33 28.70
CA CYS A 620 -36.81 -14.71 28.38
C CYS A 620 -37.15 -15.60 29.58
N GLY A 621 -37.80 -16.72 29.31
CA GLY A 621 -38.04 -17.76 30.30
C GLY A 621 -38.75 -18.95 29.67
N GLY A 622 -38.83 -20.06 30.39
CA GLY A 622 -39.42 -21.28 29.84
C GLY A 622 -39.48 -22.39 30.88
N SER A 623 -40.28 -23.40 30.56
CA SER A 623 -40.35 -24.64 31.33
C SER A 623 -39.55 -25.72 30.60
N PRO A 624 -38.91 -26.68 31.32
CA PRO A 624 -38.18 -27.80 30.70
C PRO A 624 -38.97 -28.55 29.62
N ASN A 625 -40.31 -28.52 29.68
CA ASN A 625 -41.20 -29.25 28.77
C ASN A 625 -41.68 -28.44 27.54
N HIS A 626 -41.56 -27.11 27.55
CA HIS A 626 -42.15 -26.23 26.52
C HIS A 626 -41.14 -25.40 25.73
N GLY A 627 -39.84 -25.58 26.01
CA GLY A 627 -38.78 -24.82 25.37
C GLY A 627 -38.68 -23.38 25.91
N GLU A 628 -37.69 -22.66 25.40
CA GLU A 628 -37.47 -21.26 25.75
C GLU A 628 -38.48 -20.36 25.02
N ILE A 629 -39.12 -19.45 25.77
CA ILE A 629 -40.04 -18.44 25.25
C ILE A 629 -39.38 -17.07 25.40
N ILE A 630 -39.36 -16.33 24.30
CA ILE A 630 -38.88 -14.95 24.26
C ILE A 630 -40.03 -14.03 23.89
N ALA A 631 -40.21 -13.00 24.72
CA ALA A 631 -41.12 -11.90 24.51
C ALA A 631 -40.32 -10.60 24.42
N ARG A 632 -40.62 -9.75 23.45
CA ARG A 632 -39.88 -8.50 23.22
C ARG A 632 -40.84 -7.36 22.94
N GLY A 633 -40.45 -6.15 23.30
CA GLY A 633 -41.23 -4.96 23.00
C GLY A 633 -40.40 -3.68 23.13
N ASN A 634 -40.83 -2.66 22.39
CA ASN A 634 -40.34 -1.31 22.61
C ASN A 634 -40.73 -0.80 24.02
N GLY A 635 -40.07 0.24 24.49
CA GLY A 635 -40.13 0.65 25.88
C GLY A 635 -41.51 1.13 26.34
N GLU A 636 -42.30 1.71 25.45
CA GLU A 636 -43.65 2.16 25.75
C GLU A 636 -44.59 0.97 25.96
N ILE A 637 -44.58 0.01 25.03
CA ILE A 637 -45.43 -1.18 25.10
C ILE A 637 -44.97 -2.08 26.26
N ALA A 638 -43.66 -2.23 26.46
CA ALA A 638 -43.09 -3.01 27.57
C ALA A 638 -43.45 -2.43 28.94
N LEU A 639 -43.34 -1.11 29.13
CA LEU A 639 -43.73 -0.45 30.38
C LEU A 639 -45.23 -0.59 30.63
N LYS A 640 -46.05 -0.30 29.61
CA LYS A 640 -47.51 -0.42 29.73
C LYS A 640 -47.95 -1.84 30.07
N THR A 641 -47.29 -2.85 29.50
CA THR A 641 -47.58 -4.27 29.83
C THR A 641 -47.33 -4.57 31.31
N MET A 642 -46.28 -3.99 31.90
CA MET A 642 -45.98 -4.15 33.33
C MET A 642 -46.98 -3.39 34.21
N GLU A 643 -47.40 -2.18 33.80
CA GLU A 643 -48.41 -1.39 34.52
C GLU A 643 -49.80 -2.04 34.49
N ASP A 644 -50.16 -2.65 33.36
CA ASP A 644 -51.42 -3.33 33.13
C ASP A 644 -51.45 -4.78 33.65
N PHE A 645 -50.52 -5.19 34.53
CA PHE A 645 -50.42 -6.58 34.99
C PHE A 645 -51.74 -7.14 35.56
N GLY A 646 -52.55 -6.31 36.20
CA GLY A 646 -53.87 -6.73 36.70
C GLY A 646 -54.81 -7.28 35.63
N ASN A 647 -54.63 -6.89 34.36
CA ASN A 647 -55.50 -7.31 33.25
C ASN A 647 -55.15 -8.68 32.65
N TRP A 648 -53.93 -9.17 32.88
CA TRP A 648 -53.44 -10.43 32.33
C TRP A 648 -52.82 -11.34 33.41
N LYS A 649 -53.08 -11.02 34.68
CA LYS A 649 -52.60 -11.79 35.82
C LYS A 649 -53.12 -13.24 35.77
N ASP A 650 -54.41 -13.41 35.54
CA ASP A 650 -55.04 -14.74 35.47
C ASP A 650 -54.44 -15.55 34.30
N ASP A 651 -54.25 -14.92 33.14
CA ASP A 651 -53.59 -15.52 31.98
C ASP A 651 -52.15 -15.99 32.31
N ALA A 652 -51.43 -15.27 33.17
CA ALA A 652 -50.06 -15.59 33.59
C ALA A 652 -50.01 -16.79 34.55
N GLU A 653 -51.02 -16.94 35.41
CA GLU A 653 -51.17 -18.10 36.30
C GLU A 653 -51.51 -19.37 35.49
N ASP A 654 -52.37 -19.24 34.47
CA ASP A 654 -52.83 -20.37 33.66
C ASP A 654 -51.83 -20.82 32.57
N ASN A 655 -51.21 -19.87 31.87
CA ASN A 655 -50.38 -20.15 30.68
C ASN A 655 -48.87 -19.96 30.90
N GLY A 656 -48.48 -19.52 32.10
CA GLY A 656 -47.12 -19.15 32.45
C GLY A 656 -46.78 -17.69 32.09
N PHE A 657 -45.97 -17.07 32.95
CA PHE A 657 -45.70 -15.63 32.93
C PHE A 657 -45.23 -15.10 31.57
N VAL A 658 -44.18 -15.70 30.99
CA VAL A 658 -43.56 -15.17 29.75
C VAL A 658 -44.49 -15.32 28.55
N GLN A 659 -45.28 -16.40 28.49
CA GLN A 659 -46.25 -16.62 27.42
C GLN A 659 -47.42 -15.62 27.50
N ALA A 660 -47.97 -15.41 28.70
CA ALA A 660 -49.02 -14.41 28.90
C ALA A 660 -48.52 -12.99 28.63
N PHE A 661 -47.32 -12.67 29.08
CA PHE A 661 -46.65 -11.40 28.78
C PHE A 661 -46.49 -11.18 27.27
N LYS A 662 -46.08 -12.22 26.52
CA LYS A 662 -45.95 -12.17 25.06
C LYS A 662 -47.28 -11.91 24.35
N GLU A 663 -48.36 -12.61 24.75
CA GLU A 663 -49.68 -12.41 24.14
C GLU A 663 -50.27 -11.04 24.48
N TYR A 664 -50.11 -10.56 25.72
CA TYR A 664 -50.57 -9.23 26.09
C TYR A 664 -49.80 -8.12 25.36
N LEU A 665 -48.47 -8.26 25.26
CA LEU A 665 -47.64 -7.38 24.42
C LEU A 665 -48.21 -7.31 22.99
N ARG A 666 -48.54 -8.46 22.39
CA ARG A 666 -49.08 -8.51 21.03
C ARG A 666 -50.44 -7.80 20.91
N LYS A 667 -51.31 -7.89 21.93
CA LYS A 667 -52.59 -7.16 21.97
C LYS A 667 -52.40 -5.64 21.99
N LEU A 668 -51.33 -5.16 22.62
CA LEU A 668 -51.01 -3.73 22.70
C LEU A 668 -50.36 -3.16 21.42
N HIS A 669 -49.89 -4.01 20.50
CA HIS A 669 -49.31 -3.54 19.24
C HIS A 669 -50.41 -2.95 18.34
N GLY A 670 -50.41 -1.62 18.23
CA GLY A 670 -51.29 -0.91 17.31
C GLY A 670 -50.80 -0.95 15.85
N PRO A 671 -51.69 -0.76 14.87
CA PRO A 671 -51.33 -0.68 13.45
C PRO A 671 -50.53 0.58 13.09
N GLN A 672 -50.46 1.57 14.00
CA GLN A 672 -49.66 2.77 13.85
C GLN A 672 -48.41 2.66 14.73
N HIS A 673 -47.26 2.46 14.10
CA HIS A 673 -45.94 2.53 14.74
C HIS A 673 -44.92 3.09 13.77
N CYS A 674 -43.84 3.66 14.31
CA CYS A 674 -42.71 4.19 13.55
C CYS A 674 -41.43 3.50 14.03
N ASN A 675 -41.04 2.44 13.31
CA ASN A 675 -39.81 1.70 13.58
C ASN A 675 -38.69 2.24 12.71
N ARG A 676 -37.54 2.48 13.32
CA ARG A 676 -36.36 2.98 12.64
C ARG A 676 -35.27 1.93 12.69
N LEU A 677 -35.02 1.29 11.55
CA LEU A 677 -33.88 0.39 11.38
C LEU A 677 -32.71 1.22 10.85
N ILE A 678 -31.65 1.31 11.64
CA ILE A 678 -30.38 1.85 11.17
C ILE A 678 -29.57 0.65 10.69
N LEU A 679 -29.34 0.58 9.38
CA LEU A 679 -28.47 -0.46 8.85
C LEU A 679 -27.04 -0.19 9.33
N PRO A 680 -26.31 -1.22 9.77
CA PRO A 680 -24.91 -1.08 10.15
C PRO A 680 -24.16 -0.43 8.99
N SER A 681 -23.33 0.55 9.30
CA SER A 681 -22.54 1.32 8.32
C SER A 681 -21.50 0.45 7.55
N GLY A 682 -21.56 -0.88 7.68
CA GLY A 682 -20.65 -1.88 7.13
C GLY A 682 -21.28 -2.97 6.28
N ILE A 683 -22.52 -2.81 5.83
CA ILE A 683 -23.04 -3.65 4.73
C ILE A 683 -22.27 -3.27 3.47
N THR A 684 -21.16 -3.97 3.23
CA THR A 684 -20.39 -3.94 1.99
C THR A 684 -21.10 -4.79 0.95
N GLY A 685 -22.23 -4.28 0.49
CA GLY A 685 -23.12 -4.94 -0.48
C GLY A 685 -24.24 -4.00 -0.88
N GLU A 686 -24.98 -4.36 -1.93
CA GLU A 686 -26.18 -3.62 -2.32
C GLU A 686 -27.15 -3.55 -1.13
N ILE A 687 -27.30 -2.35 -0.57
CA ILE A 687 -28.35 -2.08 0.42
C ILE A 687 -29.66 -2.51 -0.25
N PRO A 688 -30.41 -3.48 0.31
CA PRO A 688 -31.59 -4.00 -0.34
C PRO A 688 -32.52 -2.86 -0.75
N GLU A 689 -32.96 -2.86 -2.01
CA GLU A 689 -33.88 -1.82 -2.52
C GLU A 689 -35.18 -1.78 -1.73
N ARG A 690 -35.56 -2.93 -1.14
CA ARG A 690 -36.76 -3.09 -0.33
C ARG A 690 -36.43 -3.83 0.96
N ILE A 691 -36.73 -3.18 2.09
CA ILE A 691 -36.79 -3.80 3.41
C ILE A 691 -38.21 -3.63 3.92
N VAL A 692 -38.77 -4.66 4.54
CA VAL A 692 -40.08 -4.59 5.19
C VAL A 692 -39.92 -4.51 6.70
N CYS A 693 -40.81 -3.79 7.35
CA CYS A 693 -40.84 -3.72 8.80
C CYS A 693 -41.16 -5.09 9.39
N ALA A 694 -40.37 -5.55 10.36
CA ALA A 694 -40.59 -6.83 11.04
C ALA A 694 -41.96 -6.89 11.75
N GLU A 695 -42.46 -5.75 12.27
CA GLU A 695 -43.72 -5.68 13.01
C GLU A 695 -44.97 -5.57 12.11
N CYS A 696 -45.05 -4.59 11.20
CA CYS A 696 -46.24 -4.40 10.34
C CYS A 696 -46.14 -4.99 8.93
N ARG A 697 -44.98 -5.53 8.53
CA ARG A 697 -44.71 -6.05 7.17
C ARG A 697 -44.86 -5.02 6.03
N ARG A 698 -45.02 -3.73 6.35
CA ARG A 698 -45.04 -2.65 5.36
C ARG A 698 -43.62 -2.35 4.86
N PRO A 699 -43.45 -1.95 3.59
CA PRO A 699 -42.16 -1.50 3.09
C PRO A 699 -41.68 -0.29 3.90
N MET A 700 -40.41 -0.32 4.31
CA MET A 700 -39.76 0.80 4.99
C MET A 700 -39.22 1.80 3.96
N GLU A 701 -39.31 3.08 4.27
CA GLU A 701 -38.70 4.14 3.46
C GLU A 701 -37.19 4.22 3.71
N LYS A 702 -36.42 4.39 2.64
CA LYS A 702 -34.96 4.53 2.69
C LYS A 702 -34.58 6.00 2.86
N TYR A 703 -33.90 6.33 3.96
CA TYR A 703 -33.35 7.65 4.23
C TYR A 703 -31.82 7.58 4.34
N LEU A 704 -31.11 8.54 3.75
CA LEU A 704 -29.69 8.77 3.97
C LEU A 704 -29.54 9.75 5.14
N MET A 705 -28.82 9.36 6.19
CA MET A 705 -28.59 10.21 7.36
C MET A 705 -27.10 10.52 7.52
N TYR A 706 -26.78 11.81 7.66
CA TYR A 706 -25.47 12.27 8.10
C TYR A 706 -25.54 12.53 9.60
N ARG A 707 -24.66 11.88 10.37
CA ARG A 707 -24.54 12.09 11.82
C ARG A 707 -23.13 12.60 12.10
N CYS A 708 -23.04 13.72 12.81
CA CYS A 708 -21.78 14.21 13.39
C CYS A 708 -21.72 13.66 14.82
N CYS A 709 -20.77 12.77 15.10
CA CYS A 709 -20.52 12.29 16.45
C CYS A 709 -19.32 13.07 17.02
N THR A 710 -19.50 13.65 18.20
CA THR A 710 -18.39 14.02 19.09
C THR A 710 -18.15 12.78 19.94
N ASP A 711 -17.37 11.84 19.44
CA ASP A 711 -16.82 10.78 20.29
C ASP A 711 -15.77 11.36 21.23
#